data_AF-A0A2R4WGM2-F1
#
_entry.id   AF-A0A2R4WGM2-F1
#
_cell.length_a   1.000
_cell.length_b   1.000
_cell.length_c   1.000
_cell.angle_alpha   90.00
_cell.angle_beta   90.00
_cell.angle_gamma   90.00
#
_symmetry.space_group_name_H-M   'P 1'
#
loop_
_entity.id
_entity.type
_entity.pdbx_description
1 polymer ?
#
loop_
_entity_poly.entity_id
_entity_poly.type
_entity_poly.pdbx_seq_one_letter_code
_entity_poly.pdbx_strand_id
1 'polypeptide(L)'
;MYSLCKSNKFENYRQNAHIDYDLARRDAKHISDDNEEDAEMKHHHASSPYARLAALAMIDWPSRRRRFRFADWPHPAVLALCLFFMGSFVAHAQELFSPLPANQLQDATPAQQQAIEKLRQRATTQSLDLVRVDINALRNDSLQVSVPNAASFKIDKRNEETRSPGDFTWYGTLSGVPGQATLIVHGDNITGSIQDQGTLYRIEPVGNGVHALIKVDEKRFPPEHPPSFQQKERRGDIQAPTVAQDSPAGDARTRIDILVAYTASARGAVSDINTTIQLAVAEANQSYINSRINIRLNVVDSLELAYSEAGKSFDTILADFASNATIKNRRNTSKADMSIMIVNQSDYCGLADAIMATEATAFAIVHYDCATGYYSFAHELGHLQGARHDPATDSTNTPFAYGHGLQHLSPTPAWRTIMAYACSGGCPRLQYWSNPDVQYNGIAMGSTASNNNARVLNATAATVAAFRNAGYPEENIDRPGLDYRNFSLAQADPGLCLNACDGEAQCKAWTYVRPGVQGPQARCWLKSNVPPAVANSCCTSGAKNMEYSLDRPGLDYRSFDLAQADANLCSNACNGEAQCKAWTYVRPGVQGPKARCWLKNKVPAAMASSCCTSGVKGLEYSTDRPGLDYRNVVLAQADANLCLSACNGEAQCKAWTYVRPGVQGPQARCWLKSNVPAPVASACCTSGH
;
A
#
# COMPACT_ATOMS: atom_id res chain seq x y z
N MET A 1 32.91 20.53 -42.15
CA MET A 1 34.26 20.04 -42.52
C MET A 1 35.13 21.29 -42.60
N TYR A 2 36.23 21.42 -41.80
CA TYR A 2 37.10 22.64 -41.69
C TYR A 2 36.38 23.92 -41.18
N SER A 3 37.00 25.03 -40.71
CA SER A 3 38.33 25.40 -40.12
C SER A 3 38.36 26.94 -39.89
N LEU A 4 39.06 27.62 -38.96
CA LEU A 4 39.69 27.34 -37.65
C LEU A 4 39.70 28.73 -36.92
N CYS A 5 39.16 28.86 -35.70
CA CYS A 5 39.91 28.87 -34.43
C CYS A 5 41.15 29.80 -34.34
N LYS A 6 41.02 30.88 -33.54
CA LYS A 6 42.05 31.53 -32.67
C LYS A 6 41.26 32.47 -31.73
N SER A 7 41.08 32.24 -30.42
CA SER A 7 42.02 32.01 -29.30
C SER A 7 42.64 33.29 -28.74
N ASN A 8 42.29 33.62 -27.50
CA ASN A 8 43.23 34.20 -26.54
C ASN A 8 42.92 33.66 -25.13
N LYS A 9 43.91 33.00 -24.52
CA LYS A 9 43.98 32.66 -23.09
C LYS A 9 45.14 33.47 -22.51
N PHE A 10 45.04 33.88 -21.25
CA PHE A 10 46.14 33.82 -20.28
C PHE A 10 45.59 34.07 -18.86
N GLU A 11 46.26 33.65 -17.79
CA GLU A 11 46.31 32.27 -17.28
C GLU A 11 46.46 32.33 -15.74
N ASN A 12 46.29 31.18 -15.06
CA ASN A 12 46.33 30.96 -13.61
C ASN A 12 47.40 31.74 -12.81
N TYR A 13 47.12 31.97 -11.51
CA TYR A 13 47.96 31.41 -10.44
C TYR A 13 47.14 31.00 -9.20
N ARG A 14 47.60 29.97 -8.49
CA ARG A 14 47.10 29.52 -7.17
C ARG A 14 48.14 29.89 -6.09
N GLN A 15 47.73 30.08 -4.83
CA GLN A 15 48.12 29.19 -3.71
C GLN A 15 47.61 29.62 -2.30
N ASN A 16 47.17 28.61 -1.55
CA ASN A 16 47.42 28.30 -0.13
C ASN A 16 47.26 29.36 1.00
N ALA A 17 46.18 29.20 1.77
CA ALA A 17 46.20 28.86 3.21
C ALA A 17 44.90 28.07 3.49
N HIS A 18 44.82 26.88 4.10
CA HIS A 18 45.49 26.31 5.29
C HIS A 18 45.29 27.12 6.58
N ILE A 19 44.17 26.86 7.26
CA ILE A 19 44.19 26.53 8.69
C ILE A 19 43.54 25.16 8.85
N ASP A 20 44.21 24.30 9.59
CA ASP A 20 43.80 23.00 10.08
C ASP A 20 44.21 22.95 11.56
N TYR A 21 43.49 22.22 12.41
CA TYR A 21 44.01 21.35 13.49
C TYR A 21 42.94 20.89 14.47
N ASP A 22 43.21 19.71 15.04
CA ASP A 22 42.33 18.89 15.87
C ASP A 22 42.93 18.68 17.29
N LEU A 23 42.19 18.01 18.18
CA LEU A 23 42.65 17.28 19.37
C LEU A 23 43.23 18.03 20.62
N ALA A 24 42.35 18.15 21.62
CA ALA A 24 42.43 17.44 22.93
C ALA A 24 43.57 17.68 23.98
N ARG A 25 43.10 17.99 25.22
CA ARG A 25 43.59 17.58 26.57
C ARG A 25 45.01 17.95 27.03
N ARG A 26 45.12 18.55 28.22
CA ARG A 26 45.62 17.93 29.49
C ARG A 26 45.77 18.92 30.68
N ASP A 27 45.33 18.45 31.86
CA ASP A 27 46.03 18.36 33.18
C ASP A 27 46.58 19.63 33.89
N ALA A 28 46.56 19.79 35.23
CA ALA A 28 45.93 19.06 36.37
C ALA A 28 46.10 19.84 37.72
N LYS A 29 45.75 19.19 38.86
CA LYS A 29 46.00 19.52 40.31
C LYS A 29 45.03 20.48 41.03
N HIS A 30 44.71 20.31 42.33
CA HIS A 30 44.70 19.12 43.24
C HIS A 30 43.92 19.43 44.56
N ILE A 31 43.99 18.54 45.57
CA ILE A 31 43.29 18.57 46.89
C ILE A 31 41.80 18.18 46.72
N SER A 32 41.25 17.07 47.23
CA SER A 32 41.48 16.18 48.38
C SER A 32 40.79 16.61 49.69
N ASP A 33 40.28 15.70 50.53
CA ASP A 33 40.20 14.23 50.41
C ASP A 33 38.73 13.80 50.08
N ASP A 34 37.93 12.94 50.75
CA ASP A 34 38.09 11.99 51.87
C ASP A 34 36.95 10.92 51.84
N ASN A 35 36.79 10.09 52.90
CA ASN A 35 35.93 8.88 52.95
C ASN A 35 34.79 8.92 54.01
N GLU A 36 34.20 7.74 54.25
CA GLU A 36 33.32 7.34 55.39
C GLU A 36 31.86 7.88 55.43
N GLU A 37 30.85 7.13 55.91
CA GLU A 37 30.64 5.67 55.91
C GLU A 37 29.14 5.32 56.10
N ASP A 38 28.80 4.06 55.81
CA ASP A 38 27.84 3.20 56.53
C ASP A 38 26.28 3.27 56.44
N ALA A 39 25.71 2.07 56.69
CA ALA A 39 24.35 1.66 57.07
C ALA A 39 23.09 2.19 56.33
N GLU A 40 22.21 1.38 55.70
CA GLU A 40 21.47 0.12 56.02
C GLU A 40 20.01 0.31 56.49
N MET A 41 19.18 -0.69 56.17
CA MET A 41 17.77 -0.92 56.56
C MET A 41 16.73 0.11 56.02
N LYS A 42 15.80 -0.23 55.12
CA LYS A 42 14.84 -1.37 54.95
C LYS A 42 13.54 -1.24 55.77
N HIS A 43 12.46 -1.75 55.18
CA HIS A 43 11.12 -2.00 55.76
C HIS A 43 10.26 -0.74 56.05
N HIS A 44 8.93 -0.75 55.93
CA HIS A 44 7.99 -1.74 55.38
C HIS A 44 6.65 -1.06 54.97
N HIS A 45 5.82 -1.78 54.19
CA HIS A 45 4.34 -1.71 54.05
C HIS A 45 3.63 -0.32 53.96
N ALA A 46 2.95 0.05 52.86
CA ALA A 46 1.75 -0.53 52.21
C ALA A 46 0.40 0.05 52.74
N SER A 47 -0.69 -0.25 52.02
CA SER A 47 -2.10 0.16 52.23
C SER A 47 -2.53 1.60 51.82
N SER A 48 -3.20 1.66 50.67
CA SER A 48 -4.42 2.46 50.38
C SER A 48 -5.62 1.82 51.17
N PRO A 49 -6.90 2.30 51.17
CA PRO A 49 -7.57 3.21 50.22
C PRO A 49 -8.74 4.10 50.74
N TYR A 50 -9.45 4.73 49.79
CA TYR A 50 -10.84 5.25 49.83
C TYR A 50 -11.17 6.61 50.49
N ALA A 51 -12.34 7.14 50.11
CA ALA A 51 -12.84 8.49 50.39
C ALA A 51 -14.34 8.48 50.77
N ARG A 52 -14.84 9.54 51.44
CA ARG A 52 -16.29 9.88 51.52
C ARG A 52 -16.60 11.30 52.04
N LEU A 53 -17.35 12.05 51.22
CA LEU A 53 -18.46 12.99 51.51
C LEU A 53 -18.54 13.87 52.81
N ALA A 54 -18.48 15.19 52.58
CA ALA A 54 -19.45 16.25 52.97
C ALA A 54 -19.83 16.60 54.45
N ALA A 55 -19.85 17.91 54.79
CA ALA A 55 -21.03 18.68 55.30
C ALA A 55 -20.71 20.13 55.81
N LEU A 56 -21.71 21.04 55.74
CA LEU A 56 -21.97 22.23 56.62
C LEU A 56 -20.98 23.45 56.58
N ALA A 57 -21.35 24.73 56.87
CA ALA A 57 -22.61 25.40 57.27
C ALA A 57 -22.71 26.92 56.84
N MET A 58 -23.84 27.54 57.23
CA MET A 58 -24.45 28.90 57.07
C MET A 58 -23.54 30.13 57.45
N ILE A 59 -23.88 31.43 57.30
CA ILE A 59 -25.06 32.27 57.74
C ILE A 59 -25.30 33.54 56.83
N ASP A 60 -26.40 34.23 57.11
CA ASP A 60 -27.29 35.17 56.39
C ASP A 60 -26.89 36.60 55.88
N TRP A 61 -27.90 37.13 55.17
CA TRP A 61 -28.23 38.40 54.50
C TRP A 61 -28.12 39.73 55.31
N PRO A 62 -28.24 40.93 54.69
CA PRO A 62 -29.57 41.52 54.44
C PRO A 62 -29.76 42.25 53.09
N SER A 63 -31.01 42.51 52.71
CA SER A 63 -31.41 43.04 51.38
C SER A 63 -31.89 44.49 51.37
N ARG A 64 -31.96 45.14 50.19
CA ARG A 64 -32.88 46.26 49.89
C ARG A 64 -33.08 46.45 48.37
N ARG A 65 -34.33 46.68 47.96
CA ARG A 65 -34.71 47.14 46.60
C ARG A 65 -34.98 48.65 46.61
N ARG A 66 -34.78 49.34 45.48
CA ARG A 66 -35.52 50.58 45.14
C ARG A 66 -35.95 50.55 43.68
N ARG A 67 -37.17 51.04 43.42
CA ARG A 67 -37.67 51.45 42.09
C ARG A 67 -37.43 52.97 41.94
N PHE A 68 -37.33 53.45 40.71
CA PHE A 68 -37.58 54.85 40.38
C PHE A 68 -38.60 54.97 39.23
N ARG A 69 -39.16 56.16 39.03
CA ARG A 69 -40.23 56.48 38.06
C ARG A 69 -39.77 57.58 37.09
N PHE A 70 -40.49 57.68 35.98
CA PHE A 70 -40.42 58.75 34.97
C PHE A 70 -40.46 60.18 35.55
N ALA A 71 -39.74 61.10 34.90
CA ALA A 71 -40.22 62.44 34.54
C ALA A 71 -39.32 63.10 33.45
N ASP A 72 -39.97 63.86 32.57
CA ASP A 72 -39.50 65.04 31.81
C ASP A 72 -38.45 64.96 30.66
N TRP A 73 -38.51 66.00 29.82
CA TRP A 73 -38.01 66.15 28.43
C TRP A 73 -37.27 67.52 28.32
N PRO A 74 -36.45 67.83 27.28
CA PRO A 74 -36.96 67.99 25.91
C PRO A 74 -36.02 67.55 24.76
N HIS A 75 -36.53 67.68 23.53
CA HIS A 75 -35.88 67.51 22.21
C HIS A 75 -35.18 68.82 21.71
N PRO A 76 -34.49 68.90 20.53
CA PRO A 76 -34.52 67.99 19.36
C PRO A 76 -33.17 67.69 18.62
N ALA A 77 -33.29 66.88 17.55
CA ALA A 77 -32.32 66.61 16.47
C ALA A 77 -31.02 65.83 16.90
N VAL A 78 -30.39 64.98 16.08
CA VAL A 78 -30.34 64.77 14.61
C VAL A 78 -30.34 63.24 14.29
N LEU A 79 -30.35 62.84 13.01
CA LEU A 79 -30.10 61.48 12.48
C LEU A 79 -31.17 60.40 12.74
N ALA A 80 -32.16 60.34 11.83
CA ALA A 80 -33.09 59.22 11.68
C ALA A 80 -33.22 58.80 10.20
N LEU A 81 -32.14 58.31 9.57
CA LEU A 81 -32.23 57.51 8.34
C LEU A 81 -30.97 56.66 8.10
N CYS A 82 -30.96 55.42 8.61
CA CYS A 82 -29.95 54.41 8.23
C CYS A 82 -30.46 52.97 8.48
N LEU A 83 -31.69 52.67 8.05
CA LEU A 83 -32.20 51.29 7.94
C LEU A 83 -31.53 50.59 6.75
N PHE A 84 -30.23 50.31 6.88
CA PHE A 84 -29.49 49.54 5.89
C PHE A 84 -29.73 48.04 6.10
N PHE A 85 -30.10 47.40 5.00
CA PHE A 85 -30.33 45.97 4.84
C PHE A 85 -29.34 45.10 5.64
N MET A 86 -29.81 44.49 6.73
CA MET A 86 -29.35 43.16 7.12
C MET A 86 -29.97 42.14 6.15
N GLY A 87 -29.55 42.20 4.89
CA GLY A 87 -29.81 41.15 3.94
C GLY A 87 -29.07 39.91 4.40
N SER A 88 -29.79 38.81 4.64
CA SER A 88 -29.17 37.52 4.91
C SER A 88 -28.38 37.10 3.69
N PHE A 89 -27.06 37.31 3.71
CA PHE A 89 -26.13 36.77 2.71
C PHE A 89 -26.09 35.25 2.85
N VAL A 90 -27.06 34.58 2.25
CA VAL A 90 -27.00 33.16 1.94
C VAL A 90 -25.82 33.00 0.99
N ALA A 91 -24.70 32.48 1.50
CA ALA A 91 -23.55 32.14 0.68
C ALA A 91 -23.96 30.99 -0.25
N HIS A 92 -24.40 31.33 -1.46
CA HIS A 92 -24.68 30.35 -2.50
C HIS A 92 -23.39 29.60 -2.81
N ALA A 93 -23.47 28.27 -2.84
CA ALA A 93 -22.35 27.42 -3.18
C ALA A 93 -21.89 27.73 -4.62
N GLN A 94 -20.58 27.90 -4.80
CA GLN A 94 -20.00 28.27 -6.09
C GLN A 94 -20.23 27.15 -7.11
N GLU A 95 -20.72 27.49 -8.29
CA GLU A 95 -20.97 26.53 -9.37
C GLU A 95 -19.64 26.05 -9.97
N LEU A 96 -19.47 24.74 -10.05
CA LEU A 96 -18.26 24.11 -10.59
C LEU A 96 -18.24 24.12 -12.12
N PHE A 97 -19.42 24.07 -12.76
CA PHE A 97 -19.55 23.95 -14.23
C PHE A 97 -20.36 25.09 -14.84
N SER A 98 -19.74 25.89 -15.72
CA SER A 98 -20.48 26.74 -16.65
C SER A 98 -20.69 25.98 -17.97
N PRO A 99 -21.94 25.71 -18.42
CA PRO A 99 -22.18 25.01 -19.67
C PRO A 99 -21.72 25.83 -20.87
N LEU A 100 -21.13 25.17 -21.86
CA LEU A 100 -20.72 25.77 -23.12
C LEU A 100 -21.87 25.71 -24.14
N PRO A 101 -22.36 26.86 -24.64
CA PRO A 101 -23.35 26.88 -25.71
C PRO A 101 -22.81 26.19 -26.96
N ALA A 102 -23.66 25.42 -27.66
CA ALA A 102 -23.25 24.57 -28.78
C ALA A 102 -22.60 25.33 -29.97
N ASN A 103 -22.78 26.66 -30.07
CA ASN A 103 -22.09 27.50 -31.05
C ASN A 103 -20.65 27.88 -30.65
N GLN A 104 -20.26 27.83 -29.36
CA GLN A 104 -18.87 28.06 -28.94
C GLN A 104 -17.92 26.90 -29.29
N LEU A 105 -18.44 25.82 -29.89
CA LEU A 105 -17.62 24.76 -30.51
C LEU A 105 -17.02 25.15 -31.87
N GLN A 106 -17.42 26.28 -32.47
CA GLN A 106 -16.94 26.70 -33.80
C GLN A 106 -15.42 26.95 -33.82
N ASP A 107 -14.83 27.38 -32.70
CA ASP A 107 -13.39 27.61 -32.55
C ASP A 107 -12.62 26.39 -32.01
N ALA A 108 -13.26 25.22 -31.88
CA ALA A 108 -12.62 24.02 -31.34
C ALA A 108 -11.51 23.50 -32.28
N THR A 109 -10.30 23.35 -31.74
CA THR A 109 -9.15 22.82 -32.49
C THR A 109 -9.40 21.38 -32.98
N PRO A 110 -8.73 20.92 -34.06
CA PRO A 110 -8.87 19.54 -34.55
C PRO A 110 -8.61 18.47 -33.48
N ALA A 111 -7.68 18.73 -32.55
CA ALA A 111 -7.41 17.85 -31.41
C ALA A 111 -8.58 17.80 -30.41
N GLN A 112 -9.19 18.95 -30.07
CA GLN A 112 -10.41 18.99 -29.25
C GLN A 112 -11.57 18.26 -29.95
N GLN A 113 -11.78 18.50 -31.25
CA GLN A 113 -12.82 17.82 -32.02
C GLN A 113 -12.64 16.29 -32.02
N GLN A 114 -11.40 15.81 -32.24
CA GLN A 114 -11.08 14.39 -32.17
C GLN A 114 -11.30 13.81 -30.77
N ALA A 115 -10.93 14.52 -29.71
CA ALA A 115 -11.15 14.09 -28.33
C ALA A 115 -12.65 14.00 -27.98
N ILE A 116 -13.44 15.01 -28.34
CA ILE A 116 -14.90 15.04 -28.11
C ILE A 116 -15.58 13.89 -28.86
N GLU A 117 -15.24 13.68 -30.14
CA GLU A 117 -15.88 12.65 -30.96
C GLU A 117 -15.52 11.24 -30.48
N LYS A 118 -14.25 11.00 -30.10
CA LYS A 118 -13.82 9.78 -29.41
C LYS A 118 -14.61 9.50 -28.13
N LEU A 119 -14.89 10.53 -27.32
CA LEU A 119 -15.68 10.40 -26.09
C LEU A 119 -17.17 10.12 -26.38
N ARG A 120 -17.74 10.64 -27.49
CA ARG A 120 -19.09 10.27 -27.95
C ARG A 120 -19.18 8.84 -28.46
N GLN A 121 -18.14 8.36 -29.13
CA GLN A 121 -18.09 7.00 -29.72
C GLN A 121 -17.80 5.89 -28.70
N ARG A 122 -17.35 6.24 -27.49
CA ARG A 122 -17.21 5.29 -26.38
C ARG A 122 -18.58 4.67 -26.06
N ALA A 123 -18.65 3.34 -26.06
CA ALA A 123 -19.92 2.60 -25.98
C ALA A 123 -20.79 2.99 -24.78
N THR A 124 -20.16 3.27 -23.63
CA THR A 124 -20.76 3.63 -22.35
C THR A 124 -21.25 5.07 -22.25
N THR A 125 -21.00 5.95 -23.23
CA THR A 125 -21.50 7.33 -23.22
C THR A 125 -23.01 7.35 -23.50
N GLN A 126 -23.82 7.75 -22.52
CA GLN A 126 -25.26 7.98 -22.68
C GLN A 126 -25.55 9.39 -23.21
N SER A 127 -24.89 10.39 -22.64
CA SER A 127 -24.87 11.78 -23.12
C SER A 127 -23.52 12.42 -22.80
N LEU A 128 -23.16 13.45 -23.58
CA LEU A 128 -21.94 14.21 -23.39
C LEU A 128 -22.26 15.69 -23.58
N ASP A 129 -22.15 16.44 -22.49
CA ASP A 129 -22.25 17.89 -22.45
C ASP A 129 -20.85 18.49 -22.30
N LEU A 130 -20.67 19.72 -22.79
CA LEU A 130 -19.39 20.44 -22.64
C LEU A 130 -19.52 21.58 -21.63
N VAL A 131 -18.54 21.69 -20.75
CA VAL A 131 -18.49 22.67 -19.67
C VAL A 131 -17.12 23.33 -19.62
N ARG A 132 -17.05 24.58 -19.16
CA ARG A 132 -15.82 25.10 -18.52
C ARG A 132 -15.92 24.84 -17.02
N VAL A 133 -14.77 24.59 -16.40
CA VAL A 133 -14.62 24.28 -14.98
C VAL A 133 -14.10 25.50 -14.23
N ASP A 134 -14.69 25.83 -13.08
CA ASP A 134 -14.09 26.75 -12.11
C ASP A 134 -13.39 25.96 -10.98
N ILE A 135 -12.09 25.76 -11.14
CA ILE A 135 -11.21 25.10 -10.16
C ILE A 135 -11.27 25.75 -8.77
N ASN A 136 -11.62 27.03 -8.67
CA ASN A 136 -11.70 27.74 -7.39
C ASN A 136 -12.90 27.26 -6.55
N ALA A 137 -13.96 26.76 -7.20
CA ALA A 137 -15.13 26.22 -6.51
C ALA A 137 -14.76 25.06 -5.56
N LEU A 138 -13.72 24.27 -5.91
CA LEU A 138 -13.19 23.16 -5.09
C LEU A 138 -12.53 23.60 -3.78
N ARG A 139 -12.18 24.89 -3.62
CA ARG A 139 -11.58 25.42 -2.39
C ARG A 139 -12.62 25.66 -1.29
N ASN A 140 -13.88 25.83 -1.65
CA ASN A 140 -14.98 25.99 -0.70
C ASN A 140 -15.32 24.67 0.00
N ASP A 141 -15.91 24.76 1.19
CA ASP A 141 -16.44 23.59 1.92
C ASP A 141 -17.63 22.92 1.22
N SER A 142 -18.29 23.64 0.30
CA SER A 142 -19.30 23.06 -0.58
C SER A 142 -19.42 23.82 -1.88
N LEU A 143 -19.78 23.09 -2.94
CA LEU A 143 -19.96 23.59 -4.30
C LEU A 143 -21.31 23.16 -4.87
N GLN A 144 -21.76 23.86 -5.90
CA GLN A 144 -22.90 23.47 -6.72
C GLN A 144 -22.38 22.77 -7.98
N VAL A 145 -23.08 21.73 -8.43
CA VAL A 145 -22.92 21.14 -9.76
C VAL A 145 -24.25 21.23 -10.48
N SER A 146 -24.29 21.92 -11.61
CA SER A 146 -25.43 21.96 -12.52
C SER A 146 -25.17 21.11 -13.75
N VAL A 147 -25.68 19.88 -13.75
CA VAL A 147 -25.64 18.99 -14.92
C VAL A 147 -26.63 19.50 -15.97
N PRO A 148 -26.21 19.80 -17.22
CA PRO A 148 -27.11 20.28 -18.25
C PRO A 148 -28.26 19.31 -18.52
N ASN A 149 -29.48 19.83 -18.65
CA ASN A 149 -30.71 19.07 -18.88
C ASN A 149 -31.06 18.03 -17.78
N ALA A 150 -30.43 18.12 -16.60
CA ALA A 150 -30.69 17.24 -15.45
C ALA A 150 -30.77 18.05 -14.14
N ALA A 151 -30.75 17.37 -12.99
CA ALA A 151 -30.80 18.03 -11.69
C ALA A 151 -29.47 18.71 -11.33
N SER A 152 -29.55 19.89 -10.71
CA SER A 152 -28.40 20.50 -10.04
C SER A 152 -28.29 19.97 -8.60
N PHE A 153 -27.13 19.44 -8.21
CA PHE A 153 -26.89 18.93 -6.85
C PHE A 153 -25.74 19.67 -6.16
N LYS A 154 -25.87 19.84 -4.84
CA LYS A 154 -24.81 20.39 -3.99
C LYS A 154 -23.88 19.26 -3.55
N ILE A 155 -22.57 19.52 -3.51
CA ILE A 155 -21.58 18.58 -2.99
C ILE A 155 -20.83 19.25 -1.84
N ASP A 156 -20.86 18.60 -0.68
CA ASP A 156 -20.08 18.99 0.50
C ASP A 156 -18.71 18.30 0.46
N LYS A 157 -17.64 19.08 0.66
CA LYS A 157 -16.26 18.61 0.72
C LYS A 157 -16.06 17.71 1.95
N ARG A 158 -15.30 16.63 1.78
CA ARG A 158 -14.98 15.68 2.87
C ARG A 158 -13.49 15.54 3.13
N ASN A 159 -12.67 15.56 2.09
CA ASN A 159 -11.22 15.44 2.20
C ASN A 159 -10.52 16.07 0.99
N GLU A 160 -9.26 16.46 1.15
CA GLU A 160 -8.37 16.86 0.06
C GLU A 160 -6.98 16.25 0.28
N GLU A 161 -6.44 15.56 -0.72
CA GLU A 161 -5.09 15.02 -0.72
C GLU A 161 -4.22 15.84 -1.69
N THR A 162 -3.61 16.89 -1.16
CA THR A 162 -2.82 17.87 -1.92
C THR A 162 -1.39 17.37 -2.17
N ARG A 163 -0.96 17.38 -3.43
CA ARG A 163 0.43 17.13 -3.87
C ARG A 163 1.13 18.46 -4.21
N SER A 164 0.40 19.39 -4.82
CA SER A 164 0.76 20.80 -4.96
C SER A 164 -0.51 21.67 -5.04
N PRO A 165 -0.44 23.01 -5.01
CA PRO A 165 -1.62 23.86 -5.21
C PRO A 165 -2.38 23.56 -6.51
N GLY A 166 -1.68 23.18 -7.59
CA GLY A 166 -2.27 22.79 -8.87
C GLY A 166 -2.38 21.28 -9.10
N ASP A 167 -2.11 20.45 -8.09
CA ASP A 167 -2.17 18.99 -8.20
C ASP A 167 -2.73 18.37 -6.90
N PHE A 168 -3.99 17.97 -6.91
CA PHE A 168 -4.65 17.43 -5.71
C PHE A 168 -5.80 16.47 -6.04
N THR A 169 -6.16 15.65 -5.07
CA THR A 169 -7.38 14.82 -5.13
C THR A 169 -8.42 15.38 -4.18
N TRP A 170 -9.61 15.68 -4.69
CA TRP A 170 -10.74 16.23 -3.94
C TRP A 170 -11.83 15.17 -3.77
N TYR A 171 -12.33 15.00 -2.56
CA TYR A 171 -13.37 14.04 -2.21
C TYR A 171 -14.58 14.75 -1.59
N GLY A 172 -15.80 14.42 -2.04
CA GLY A 172 -17.03 15.03 -1.54
C GLY A 172 -18.24 14.09 -1.55
N THR A 173 -19.28 14.47 -0.82
CA THR A 173 -20.59 13.77 -0.77
C THR A 173 -21.70 14.70 -1.21
N LEU A 174 -22.69 14.20 -1.94
CA LEU A 174 -23.84 15.00 -2.31
C LEU A 174 -24.70 15.33 -1.07
N SER A 175 -25.21 16.57 -1.01
CA SER A 175 -26.03 17.04 0.10
C SER A 175 -27.48 16.56 -0.05
N GLY A 176 -28.01 15.87 0.97
CA GLY A 176 -29.42 15.47 1.03
C GLY A 176 -29.82 14.27 0.16
N VAL A 177 -28.90 13.73 -0.65
CA VAL A 177 -29.11 12.53 -1.48
C VAL A 177 -27.93 11.56 -1.34
N PRO A 178 -28.12 10.23 -1.43
CA PRO A 178 -27.01 9.29 -1.46
C PRO A 178 -26.18 9.49 -2.73
N GLY A 179 -24.95 9.96 -2.57
CA GLY A 179 -24.04 10.24 -3.68
C GLY A 179 -22.68 10.74 -3.22
N GLN A 180 -21.67 10.60 -4.09
CA GLN A 180 -20.29 11.00 -3.82
C GLN A 180 -19.53 11.37 -5.08
N ALA A 181 -18.46 12.16 -4.93
CA ALA A 181 -17.58 12.58 -6.00
C ALA A 181 -16.11 12.36 -5.63
N THR A 182 -15.31 12.01 -6.63
CA THR A 182 -13.84 11.89 -6.53
C THR A 182 -13.23 12.55 -7.75
N LEU A 183 -12.50 13.65 -7.53
CA LEU A 183 -11.97 14.51 -8.58
C LEU A 183 -10.44 14.58 -8.47
N ILE A 184 -9.74 14.23 -9.54
CA ILE A 184 -8.31 14.48 -9.71
C ILE A 184 -8.16 15.83 -10.42
N VAL A 185 -7.38 16.72 -9.83
CA VAL A 185 -7.09 18.06 -10.36
C VAL A 185 -5.63 18.12 -10.73
N HIS A 186 -5.32 18.52 -11.97
CA HIS A 186 -3.94 18.65 -12.46
C HIS A 186 -3.83 19.84 -13.44
N GLY A 187 -3.23 20.93 -12.98
CA GLY A 187 -3.36 22.24 -13.63
C GLY A 187 -4.81 22.71 -13.64
N ASP A 188 -5.26 23.25 -14.76
CA ASP A 188 -6.66 23.66 -14.98
C ASP A 188 -7.60 22.48 -15.36
N ASN A 189 -7.09 21.24 -15.38
CA ASN A 189 -7.85 20.06 -15.78
C ASN A 189 -8.42 19.29 -14.57
N ILE A 190 -9.65 18.80 -14.71
CA ILE A 190 -10.28 17.83 -13.81
C ILE A 190 -10.56 16.52 -14.57
N THR A 191 -10.10 15.40 -14.01
CA THR A 191 -10.54 14.05 -14.36
C THR A 191 -11.23 13.45 -13.14
N GLY A 192 -12.47 12.99 -13.24
CA GLY A 192 -13.21 12.59 -12.05
C GLY A 192 -14.50 11.81 -12.29
N SER A 193 -15.08 11.30 -11.20
CA SER A 193 -16.38 10.66 -11.18
C SER A 193 -17.32 11.32 -10.16
N ILE A 194 -18.61 11.27 -10.45
CA ILE A 194 -19.70 11.65 -9.54
C ILE A 194 -20.77 10.56 -9.64
N GLN A 195 -21.17 9.97 -8.51
CA GLN A 195 -22.38 9.16 -8.42
C GLN A 195 -23.49 9.96 -7.73
N ASP A 196 -24.65 10.09 -8.39
CA ASP A 196 -25.87 10.72 -7.87
C ASP A 196 -27.03 9.71 -7.92
N GLN A 197 -27.46 9.23 -6.74
CA GLN A 197 -28.52 8.20 -6.58
C GLN A 197 -28.34 6.93 -7.45
N GLY A 198 -27.10 6.62 -7.84
CA GLY A 198 -26.80 5.51 -8.75
C GLY A 198 -26.86 5.85 -10.24
N THR A 199 -26.82 7.14 -10.60
CA THR A 199 -26.38 7.61 -11.91
C THR A 199 -24.89 7.95 -11.83
N LEU A 200 -24.06 7.29 -12.64
CA LEU A 200 -22.66 7.63 -12.80
C LEU A 200 -22.46 8.73 -13.85
N TYR A 201 -21.77 9.79 -13.46
CA TYR A 201 -21.20 10.82 -14.33
C TYR A 201 -19.67 10.75 -14.29
N ARG A 202 -19.01 10.99 -15.42
CA ARG A 202 -17.56 11.14 -15.55
C ARG A 202 -17.21 12.52 -16.10
N ILE A 203 -16.10 13.08 -15.64
CA ILE A 203 -15.52 14.34 -16.12
C ILE A 203 -14.17 14.00 -16.76
N GLU A 204 -13.93 14.44 -17.99
CA GLU A 204 -12.63 14.35 -18.66
C GLU A 204 -12.28 15.67 -19.37
N PRO A 205 -11.01 16.13 -19.33
CA PRO A 205 -10.58 17.29 -20.09
C PRO A 205 -10.53 16.99 -21.60
N VAL A 206 -11.01 17.93 -22.42
CA VAL A 206 -10.83 17.90 -23.88
C VAL A 206 -9.86 18.97 -24.38
N GLY A 207 -9.50 19.94 -23.54
CA GLY A 207 -8.45 20.95 -23.79
C GLY A 207 -8.95 22.39 -23.74
N ASN A 208 -8.03 23.35 -23.54
CA ASN A 208 -8.30 24.79 -23.44
C ASN A 208 -9.35 25.15 -22.35
N GLY A 209 -9.26 24.52 -21.17
CA GLY A 209 -10.20 24.70 -20.06
C GLY A 209 -11.59 24.06 -20.27
N VAL A 210 -11.81 23.40 -21.42
CA VAL A 210 -13.06 22.69 -21.73
C VAL A 210 -12.98 21.24 -21.28
N HIS A 211 -14.06 20.78 -20.67
CA HIS A 211 -14.24 19.43 -20.18
C HIS A 211 -15.53 18.82 -20.75
N ALA A 212 -15.51 17.51 -20.96
CA ALA A 212 -16.69 16.71 -21.22
C ALA A 212 -17.28 16.23 -19.88
N LEU A 213 -18.54 16.59 -19.63
CA LEU A 213 -19.37 16.01 -18.58
C LEU A 213 -20.20 14.91 -19.23
N ILE A 214 -19.86 13.66 -18.91
CA ILE A 214 -20.40 12.46 -19.56
C ILE A 214 -21.34 11.76 -18.59
N LYS A 215 -22.58 11.51 -19.02
CA LYS A 215 -23.46 10.57 -18.32
C LYS A 215 -23.19 9.15 -18.82
N VAL A 216 -22.99 8.21 -17.91
CA VAL A 216 -22.58 6.84 -18.24
C VAL A 216 -23.79 5.89 -18.28
N ASP A 217 -23.92 5.12 -19.35
CA ASP A 217 -24.86 3.99 -19.46
C ASP A 217 -24.20 2.74 -18.85
N GLU A 218 -24.36 2.55 -17.54
CA GLU A 218 -23.80 1.38 -16.83
C GLU A 218 -24.23 0.03 -17.43
N LYS A 219 -25.31 -0.03 -18.23
CA LYS A 219 -25.77 -1.26 -18.89
C LYS A 219 -24.95 -1.64 -20.12
N ARG A 220 -23.98 -0.81 -20.51
CA ARG A 220 -23.07 -1.03 -21.64
C ARG A 220 -21.62 -1.29 -21.24
N PHE A 221 -21.34 -1.43 -19.94
CA PHE A 221 -20.07 -2.00 -19.53
C PHE A 221 -19.98 -3.48 -20.00
N PRO A 222 -18.79 -3.95 -20.39
CA PRO A 222 -18.57 -5.38 -20.65
C PRO A 222 -18.90 -6.27 -19.42
N PRO A 223 -19.09 -7.59 -19.62
CA PRO A 223 -19.13 -8.53 -18.50
C PRO A 223 -17.86 -8.44 -17.65
N GLU A 224 -17.95 -8.72 -16.35
CA GLU A 224 -16.86 -8.39 -15.41
C GLU A 224 -15.53 -9.09 -15.82
N HIS A 225 -15.53 -10.40 -16.08
CA HIS A 225 -14.35 -11.19 -16.47
C HIS A 225 -14.68 -12.33 -17.46
N PRO A 226 -13.70 -12.93 -18.17
CA PRO A 226 -13.91 -14.10 -19.03
C PRO A 226 -14.39 -15.35 -18.28
N PRO A 227 -15.07 -16.30 -18.97
CA PRO A 227 -15.52 -17.57 -18.38
C PRO A 227 -14.40 -18.46 -17.83
N SER A 228 -13.15 -18.25 -18.24
CA SER A 228 -11.96 -18.93 -17.71
C SER A 228 -11.76 -18.67 -16.21
N PHE A 229 -12.14 -17.50 -15.71
CA PHE A 229 -12.02 -17.16 -14.29
C PHE A 229 -12.88 -18.06 -13.39
N GLN A 230 -13.95 -18.68 -13.91
CA GLN A 230 -14.72 -19.66 -13.15
C GLN A 230 -13.91 -20.89 -12.74
N GLN A 231 -12.77 -21.16 -13.40
CA GLN A 231 -11.83 -22.20 -12.97
C GLN A 231 -11.04 -21.77 -11.72
N LYS A 232 -10.75 -20.47 -11.58
CA LYS A 232 -10.14 -19.86 -10.39
C LYS A 232 -11.15 -19.76 -9.25
N GLU A 233 -12.40 -19.43 -9.55
CA GLU A 233 -13.49 -19.43 -8.58
C GLU A 233 -13.65 -20.80 -7.92
N ARG A 234 -13.78 -21.87 -8.71
CA ARG A 234 -14.07 -23.24 -8.24
C ARG A 234 -12.90 -23.94 -7.51
N ARG A 235 -11.80 -23.23 -7.23
CA ARG A 235 -10.65 -23.76 -6.48
C ARG A 235 -10.94 -23.91 -4.99
N GLY A 236 -11.30 -25.13 -4.60
CA GLY A 236 -11.44 -25.56 -3.20
C GLY A 236 -10.12 -25.80 -2.46
N ASP A 237 -8.97 -25.73 -3.13
CA ASP A 237 -7.64 -25.97 -2.55
C ASP A 237 -7.02 -24.73 -1.89
N ILE A 238 -7.59 -23.55 -2.14
CA ILE A 238 -7.15 -22.27 -1.55
C ILE A 238 -7.66 -22.20 -0.10
N GLN A 239 -6.82 -22.60 0.84
CA GLN A 239 -7.12 -22.52 2.28
C GLN A 239 -6.78 -21.14 2.84
N ALA A 240 -7.66 -20.62 3.71
CA ALA A 240 -7.37 -19.44 4.51
C ALA A 240 -6.17 -19.67 5.46
N PRO A 241 -5.37 -18.64 5.76
CA PRO A 241 -4.36 -18.71 6.82
C PRO A 241 -4.95 -19.19 8.14
N THR A 242 -4.28 -20.12 8.82
CA THR A 242 -4.82 -20.85 9.98
C THR A 242 -5.02 -20.00 11.24
N VAL A 243 -4.65 -18.71 11.20
CA VAL A 243 -4.81 -17.72 12.28
C VAL A 243 -5.55 -16.48 11.79
N ALA A 244 -6.65 -16.66 11.05
CA ALA A 244 -7.67 -15.63 10.86
C ALA A 244 -8.54 -15.46 12.12
N GLN A 245 -7.90 -15.24 13.27
CA GLN A 245 -8.55 -14.66 14.46
C GLN A 245 -8.68 -13.15 14.24
N ASP A 246 -9.77 -12.57 14.74
CA ASP A 246 -10.06 -11.13 14.59
C ASP A 246 -9.07 -10.29 15.41
N SER A 247 -7.91 -10.04 14.82
CA SER A 247 -6.88 -9.16 15.36
C SER A 247 -7.49 -7.75 15.50
N PRO A 248 -7.37 -7.10 16.67
CA PRO A 248 -7.82 -5.72 16.82
C PRO A 248 -7.19 -4.85 15.74
N ALA A 249 -7.99 -3.99 15.09
CA ALA A 249 -7.49 -3.09 14.09
C ALA A 249 -6.52 -2.09 14.74
N GLY A 250 -5.22 -2.30 14.56
CA GLY A 250 -4.22 -1.32 14.96
C GLY A 250 -4.36 -0.05 14.13
N ASP A 251 -4.30 1.12 14.77
CA ASP A 251 -4.56 2.42 14.14
C ASP A 251 -3.62 2.76 12.96
N ALA A 252 -2.51 2.04 12.83
CA ALA A 252 -1.60 2.14 11.69
C ALA A 252 -2.20 1.45 10.45
N ARG A 253 -2.69 2.26 9.51
CA ARG A 253 -3.25 1.80 8.23
C ARG A 253 -2.21 1.05 7.39
N THR A 254 -2.55 -0.16 6.95
CA THR A 254 -1.66 -1.00 6.13
C THR A 254 -1.50 -0.40 4.73
N ARG A 255 -0.27 -0.01 4.39
CA ARG A 255 0.10 0.42 3.05
C ARG A 255 0.42 -0.80 2.19
N ILE A 256 -0.27 -0.95 1.07
CA ILE A 256 0.04 -1.96 0.05
C ILE A 256 0.58 -1.23 -1.18
N ASP A 257 1.76 -1.62 -1.63
CA ASP A 257 2.41 -0.97 -2.77
C ASP A 257 2.01 -1.61 -4.10
N ILE A 258 1.77 -0.77 -5.11
CA ILE A 258 1.37 -1.21 -6.45
C ILE A 258 2.19 -0.57 -7.56
N LEU A 259 2.44 -1.39 -8.58
CA LEU A 259 2.88 -0.97 -9.90
C LEU A 259 1.66 -0.93 -10.82
N VAL A 260 1.45 0.20 -11.50
CA VAL A 260 0.35 0.36 -12.47
C VAL A 260 0.94 0.52 -13.87
N ALA A 261 0.89 -0.57 -14.64
CA ALA A 261 1.24 -0.54 -16.06
C ALA A 261 0.05 -0.06 -16.90
N TYR A 262 0.31 0.40 -18.11
CA TYR A 262 -0.71 0.67 -19.11
C TYR A 262 -0.16 0.44 -20.52
N THR A 263 -1.03 0.17 -21.49
CA THR A 263 -0.63 0.05 -22.89
C THR A 263 -0.71 1.38 -23.63
N ALA A 264 -0.04 1.48 -24.77
CA ALA A 264 -0.20 2.62 -25.69
C ALA A 264 -1.66 2.78 -26.16
N SER A 265 -2.41 1.67 -26.27
CA SER A 265 -3.83 1.65 -26.60
C SER A 265 -4.68 2.26 -25.47
N ALA A 266 -4.43 1.87 -24.22
CA ALA A 266 -5.10 2.43 -23.03
C ALA A 266 -4.81 3.92 -22.83
N ARG A 267 -3.55 4.37 -22.95
CA ARG A 267 -3.22 5.81 -22.98
C ARG A 267 -3.92 6.52 -24.14
N GLY A 268 -4.00 5.88 -25.30
CA GLY A 268 -4.74 6.37 -26.46
C GLY A 268 -6.27 6.45 -26.28
N ALA A 269 -6.85 5.75 -25.29
CA ALA A 269 -8.29 5.64 -25.06
C ALA A 269 -8.85 6.67 -24.06
N VAL A 270 -8.02 7.22 -23.18
CA VAL A 270 -8.38 8.28 -22.20
C VAL A 270 -7.90 9.67 -22.65
N SER A 271 -8.18 10.68 -21.84
CA SER A 271 -7.65 12.05 -21.93
C SER A 271 -6.23 12.18 -21.36
N ASP A 272 -6.02 11.83 -20.07
CA ASP A 272 -4.70 11.70 -19.44
C ASP A 272 -4.64 10.46 -18.54
N ILE A 273 -3.81 9.48 -18.94
CA ILE A 273 -3.65 8.19 -18.26
C ILE A 273 -3.12 8.33 -16.83
N ASN A 274 -2.33 9.36 -16.52
CA ASN A 274 -1.85 9.59 -15.15
C ASN A 274 -3.02 9.97 -14.24
N THR A 275 -3.90 10.86 -14.71
CA THR A 275 -5.10 11.25 -13.96
C THR A 275 -6.10 10.10 -13.85
N THR A 276 -6.21 9.22 -14.86
CA THR A 276 -7.02 7.99 -14.77
C THR A 276 -6.48 7.02 -13.72
N ILE A 277 -5.15 6.82 -13.66
CA ILE A 277 -4.50 5.97 -12.64
C ILE A 277 -4.70 6.56 -11.24
N GLN A 278 -4.48 7.87 -11.08
CA GLN A 278 -4.72 8.56 -9.81
C GLN A 278 -6.20 8.45 -9.38
N LEU A 279 -7.15 8.58 -10.31
CA LEU A 279 -8.58 8.45 -10.03
C LEU A 279 -8.93 7.03 -9.57
N ALA A 280 -8.47 6.00 -10.28
CA ALA A 280 -8.73 4.61 -9.93
C ALA A 280 -8.18 4.24 -8.54
N VAL A 281 -7.01 4.76 -8.17
CA VAL A 281 -6.39 4.55 -6.85
C VAL A 281 -7.05 5.40 -5.77
N ALA A 282 -7.49 6.63 -6.08
CA ALA A 282 -8.28 7.46 -5.17
C ALA A 282 -9.64 6.82 -4.84
N GLU A 283 -10.35 6.33 -5.86
CA GLU A 283 -11.62 5.63 -5.72
C GLU A 283 -11.46 4.32 -4.93
N ALA A 284 -10.40 3.54 -5.18
CA ALA A 284 -10.09 2.36 -4.38
C ALA A 284 -9.78 2.73 -2.92
N ASN A 285 -8.98 3.76 -2.66
CA ASN A 285 -8.68 4.23 -1.30
C ASN A 285 -9.91 4.77 -0.56
N GLN A 286 -10.79 5.50 -1.25
CA GLN A 286 -12.04 5.97 -0.69
C GLN A 286 -13.02 4.81 -0.43
N SER A 287 -13.02 3.76 -1.26
CA SER A 287 -13.81 2.54 -1.01
C SER A 287 -13.40 1.83 0.29
N TYR A 288 -12.11 1.86 0.65
CA TYR A 288 -11.64 1.29 1.91
C TYR A 288 -12.08 2.15 3.10
N ILE A 289 -12.02 3.47 2.99
CA ILE A 289 -12.54 4.40 4.01
C ILE A 289 -14.04 4.18 4.23
N ASN A 290 -14.81 4.16 3.14
CA ASN A 290 -16.26 3.92 3.12
C ASN A 290 -16.65 2.61 3.85
N SER A 291 -15.90 1.53 3.64
CA SER A 291 -16.19 0.21 4.22
C SER A 291 -15.39 -0.16 5.47
N ARG A 292 -14.72 0.81 6.15
CA ARG A 292 -13.88 0.59 7.34
C ARG A 292 -12.78 -0.47 7.16
N ILE A 293 -12.13 -0.45 6.01
CA ILE A 293 -10.98 -1.30 5.68
C ILE A 293 -9.69 -0.51 5.94
N ASN A 294 -8.77 -1.10 6.69
CA ASN A 294 -7.56 -0.45 7.17
C ASN A 294 -6.41 -0.54 6.16
N ILE A 295 -6.70 -0.25 4.89
CA ILE A 295 -5.77 -0.33 3.75
C ILE A 295 -5.59 1.04 3.10
N ARG A 296 -4.37 1.33 2.64
CA ARG A 296 -4.10 2.34 1.62
C ARG A 296 -3.28 1.71 0.49
N LEU A 297 -3.83 1.70 -0.73
CA LEU A 297 -3.06 1.46 -1.94
C LEU A 297 -2.17 2.66 -2.21
N ASN A 298 -0.90 2.40 -2.48
CA ASN A 298 0.09 3.41 -2.82
C ASN A 298 0.78 3.02 -4.14
N VAL A 299 0.71 3.90 -5.14
CA VAL A 299 1.48 3.71 -6.38
C VAL A 299 2.95 3.98 -6.05
N VAL A 300 3.78 2.95 -6.16
CA VAL A 300 5.25 3.10 -6.13
C VAL A 300 5.83 3.21 -7.53
N ASP A 301 5.10 2.75 -8.54
CA ASP A 301 5.61 2.73 -9.90
C ASP A 301 4.50 2.78 -10.97
N SER A 302 4.82 3.36 -12.11
CA SER A 302 3.98 3.30 -13.31
C SER A 302 4.80 3.35 -14.59
N LEU A 303 4.30 2.68 -15.63
CA LEU A 303 4.92 2.70 -16.96
C LEU A 303 3.94 2.38 -18.08
N GLU A 304 4.21 2.99 -19.23
CA GLU A 304 3.75 2.46 -20.51
C GLU A 304 4.54 1.17 -20.81
N LEU A 305 3.83 0.04 -20.93
CA LEU A 305 4.42 -1.19 -21.40
C LEU A 305 4.35 -1.21 -22.93
N ALA A 306 5.48 -1.46 -23.59
CA ALA A 306 5.57 -1.67 -25.02
C ALA A 306 4.91 -3.01 -25.41
N TYR A 307 3.58 -2.99 -25.49
CA TYR A 307 2.73 -4.17 -25.61
C TYR A 307 1.58 -3.94 -26.59
N SER A 308 1.27 -4.95 -27.39
CA SER A 308 0.11 -4.97 -28.29
C SER A 308 -0.93 -5.97 -27.79
N GLU A 309 -2.15 -5.48 -27.62
CA GLU A 309 -3.35 -6.22 -27.24
C GLU A 309 -4.03 -6.91 -28.44
N ALA A 310 -3.66 -6.53 -29.66
CA ALA A 310 -4.37 -6.90 -30.89
C ALA A 310 -4.39 -8.42 -31.11
N GLY A 311 -5.59 -8.99 -31.24
CA GLY A 311 -5.80 -10.42 -31.48
C GLY A 311 -5.55 -11.33 -30.27
N LYS A 312 -5.51 -10.79 -29.04
CA LYS A 312 -5.27 -11.55 -27.80
C LYS A 312 -6.47 -11.48 -26.85
N SER A 313 -6.74 -12.60 -26.16
CA SER A 313 -7.74 -12.63 -25.08
C SER A 313 -7.18 -12.07 -23.77
N PHE A 314 -8.06 -11.75 -22.82
CA PHE A 314 -7.69 -11.35 -21.46
C PHE A 314 -6.72 -12.34 -20.78
N ASP A 315 -6.93 -13.65 -20.94
CA ASP A 315 -6.02 -14.67 -20.39
C ASP A 315 -4.60 -14.57 -20.97
N THR A 316 -4.47 -14.39 -22.29
CA THR A 316 -3.16 -14.19 -22.94
C THR A 316 -2.51 -12.88 -22.50
N ILE A 317 -3.29 -11.81 -22.37
CA ILE A 317 -2.77 -10.49 -21.97
C ILE A 317 -2.28 -10.51 -20.52
N LEU A 318 -3.00 -11.18 -19.62
CA LEU A 318 -2.59 -11.38 -18.23
C LEU A 318 -1.37 -12.29 -18.11
N ALA A 319 -1.33 -13.41 -18.86
CA ALA A 319 -0.18 -14.32 -18.86
C ALA A 319 1.09 -13.65 -19.43
N ASP A 320 0.96 -12.85 -20.50
CA ASP A 320 2.05 -12.02 -21.02
C ASP A 320 2.51 -11.00 -19.97
N PHE A 321 1.58 -10.29 -19.32
CA PHE A 321 1.89 -9.28 -18.30
C PHE A 321 2.59 -9.87 -17.07
N ALA A 322 2.04 -10.94 -16.50
CA ALA A 322 2.59 -11.64 -15.34
C ALA A 322 3.90 -12.38 -15.65
N SER A 323 4.17 -12.74 -16.91
CA SER A 323 5.44 -13.34 -17.32
C SER A 323 6.53 -12.33 -17.67
N ASN A 324 6.16 -11.10 -18.08
CA ASN A 324 7.05 -10.06 -18.62
C ASN A 324 8.24 -9.70 -17.70
N ALA A 325 9.46 -9.77 -18.23
CA ALA A 325 10.68 -9.49 -17.49
C ALA A 325 10.81 -8.02 -17.04
N THR A 326 10.41 -7.06 -17.87
CA THR A 326 10.42 -5.63 -17.51
C THR A 326 9.47 -5.34 -16.37
N ILE A 327 8.27 -5.92 -16.39
CA ILE A 327 7.29 -5.79 -15.29
C ILE A 327 7.80 -6.43 -14.00
N LYS A 328 8.35 -7.65 -14.06
CA LYS A 328 8.96 -8.31 -12.89
C LYS A 328 10.09 -7.48 -12.29
N ASN A 329 10.99 -6.97 -13.12
CA ASN A 329 12.11 -6.14 -12.67
C ASN A 329 11.59 -4.84 -12.02
N ARG A 330 10.70 -4.10 -12.70
CA ARG A 330 10.10 -2.86 -12.18
C ARG A 330 9.34 -3.09 -10.88
N ARG A 331 8.54 -4.17 -10.79
CA ARG A 331 7.82 -4.58 -9.58
C ARG A 331 8.77 -4.87 -8.41
N ASN A 332 9.90 -5.51 -8.67
CA ASN A 332 10.90 -5.81 -7.65
C ASN A 332 11.70 -4.55 -7.23
N THR A 333 12.12 -3.71 -8.18
CA THR A 333 12.87 -2.47 -7.92
C THR A 333 12.04 -1.46 -7.12
N SER A 334 10.77 -1.28 -7.48
CA SER A 334 9.84 -0.35 -6.80
C SER A 334 9.25 -0.91 -5.51
N LYS A 335 9.47 -2.20 -5.22
CA LYS A 335 8.88 -2.94 -4.09
C LYS A 335 7.34 -2.99 -4.14
N ALA A 336 6.77 -3.08 -5.35
CA ALA A 336 5.33 -3.20 -5.57
C ALA A 336 4.77 -4.60 -5.22
N ASP A 337 4.06 -4.68 -4.11
CA ASP A 337 3.39 -5.90 -3.63
C ASP A 337 2.44 -6.49 -4.68
N MET A 338 1.61 -5.68 -5.33
CA MET A 338 0.75 -6.11 -6.45
C MET A 338 1.09 -5.37 -7.75
N SER A 339 0.62 -5.87 -8.89
CA SER A 339 0.77 -5.19 -10.19
C SER A 339 -0.49 -5.33 -11.04
N ILE A 340 -0.90 -4.23 -11.66
CA ILE A 340 -2.11 -4.18 -12.50
C ILE A 340 -1.83 -3.43 -13.81
N MET A 341 -2.35 -3.94 -14.93
CA MET A 341 -2.21 -3.27 -16.24
C MET A 341 -3.55 -2.75 -16.75
N ILE A 342 -3.59 -1.46 -17.10
CA ILE A 342 -4.75 -0.85 -17.78
C ILE A 342 -4.66 -1.14 -19.28
N VAL A 343 -5.74 -1.70 -19.85
CA VAL A 343 -5.84 -2.15 -21.25
C VAL A 343 -7.02 -1.51 -21.97
N ASN A 344 -7.02 -1.57 -23.30
CA ASN A 344 -8.10 -1.11 -24.19
C ASN A 344 -8.75 -2.27 -24.96
N GLN A 345 -8.88 -3.43 -24.30
CA GLN A 345 -9.72 -4.53 -24.77
C GLN A 345 -11.06 -4.49 -24.06
N SER A 346 -12.14 -4.51 -24.84
CA SER A 346 -13.51 -4.30 -24.36
C SER A 346 -14.34 -5.58 -24.26
N ASP A 347 -13.72 -6.76 -24.36
CA ASP A 347 -14.42 -8.04 -24.20
C ASP A 347 -14.97 -8.21 -22.76
N TYR A 348 -14.22 -7.72 -21.77
CA TYR A 348 -14.49 -7.84 -20.33
C TYR A 348 -14.02 -6.58 -19.58
N CYS A 349 -14.41 -6.41 -18.31
CA CYS A 349 -13.92 -5.31 -17.49
C CYS A 349 -12.57 -5.57 -16.82
N GLY A 350 -12.22 -6.82 -16.50
CA GLY A 350 -10.97 -7.16 -15.82
C GLY A 350 -10.65 -8.65 -15.82
N LEU A 351 -9.46 -8.98 -15.31
CA LEU A 351 -9.05 -10.33 -14.95
C LEU A 351 -7.89 -10.32 -13.93
N ALA A 352 -8.13 -10.80 -12.73
CA ALA A 352 -7.12 -11.12 -11.72
C ALA A 352 -6.46 -12.50 -11.95
N ASP A 353 -5.18 -12.64 -11.60
CA ASP A 353 -4.46 -13.91 -11.78
C ASP A 353 -4.86 -14.97 -10.74
N ALA A 354 -5.24 -14.55 -9.53
CA ALA A 354 -5.71 -15.45 -8.49
C ALA A 354 -6.80 -14.82 -7.61
N ILE A 355 -7.62 -15.68 -7.00
CA ILE A 355 -8.36 -15.35 -5.77
C ILE A 355 -7.45 -15.73 -4.60
N MET A 356 -7.12 -14.78 -3.72
CA MET A 356 -6.05 -14.90 -2.72
C MET A 356 -4.71 -15.22 -3.39
N ALA A 357 -4.07 -14.18 -3.91
CA ALA A 357 -2.81 -14.30 -4.60
C ALA A 357 -1.67 -14.71 -3.69
N THR A 358 -0.65 -15.30 -4.30
CA THR A 358 0.70 -15.36 -3.77
C THR A 358 1.53 -14.22 -4.35
N GLU A 359 2.73 -14.00 -3.82
CA GLU A 359 3.74 -13.12 -4.41
C GLU A 359 3.88 -13.31 -5.94
N ALA A 360 3.91 -14.56 -6.40
CA ALA A 360 4.09 -14.92 -7.81
C ALA A 360 2.86 -14.65 -8.69
N THR A 361 1.66 -14.59 -8.11
CA THR A 361 0.36 -14.48 -8.81
C THR A 361 -0.40 -13.19 -8.45
N ALA A 362 0.28 -12.19 -7.90
CA ALA A 362 -0.30 -10.89 -7.56
C ALA A 362 -0.32 -9.94 -8.77
N PHE A 363 -0.95 -10.41 -9.86
CA PHE A 363 -1.07 -9.70 -11.14
C PHE A 363 -2.54 -9.57 -11.57
N ALA A 364 -2.92 -8.46 -12.18
CA ALA A 364 -4.25 -8.26 -12.75
C ALA A 364 -4.20 -7.41 -14.04
N ILE A 365 -5.27 -7.44 -14.82
CA ILE A 365 -5.52 -6.49 -15.92
C ILE A 365 -6.93 -5.90 -15.82
N VAL A 366 -7.13 -4.67 -16.27
CA VAL A 366 -8.42 -3.96 -16.21
C VAL A 366 -8.65 -3.10 -17.45
N HIS A 367 -9.85 -3.16 -18.02
CA HIS A 367 -10.27 -2.31 -19.13
C HIS A 367 -10.39 -0.86 -18.64
N TYR A 368 -9.77 0.08 -19.37
CA TYR A 368 -9.67 1.49 -18.96
C TYR A 368 -11.02 2.12 -18.59
N ASP A 369 -12.09 1.76 -19.32
CA ASP A 369 -13.42 2.34 -19.12
C ASP A 369 -14.08 1.84 -17.82
N CYS A 370 -13.82 0.59 -17.44
CA CYS A 370 -14.31 0.00 -16.18
C CYS A 370 -13.45 0.39 -14.96
N ALA A 371 -12.22 0.85 -15.19
CA ALA A 371 -11.24 1.12 -14.14
C ALA A 371 -11.68 2.25 -13.18
N THR A 372 -12.48 3.22 -13.64
CA THR A 372 -12.92 4.39 -12.86
C THR A 372 -14.44 4.58 -12.89
N GLY A 373 -15.04 4.96 -11.77
CA GLY A 373 -16.49 5.13 -11.58
C GLY A 373 -17.29 3.82 -11.49
N TYR A 374 -16.85 2.78 -12.22
CA TYR A 374 -17.37 1.40 -12.14
C TYR A 374 -16.50 0.47 -11.25
N TYR A 375 -15.37 1.00 -10.77
CA TYR A 375 -14.50 0.45 -9.74
C TYR A 375 -13.85 -0.93 -10.02
N SER A 376 -13.78 -1.38 -11.27
CA SER A 376 -13.14 -2.67 -11.59
C SER A 376 -11.64 -2.71 -11.24
N PHE A 377 -10.94 -1.57 -11.22
CA PHE A 377 -9.55 -1.50 -10.73
C PHE A 377 -9.46 -1.95 -9.25
N ALA A 378 -10.43 -1.56 -8.42
CA ALA A 378 -10.50 -2.01 -7.03
C ALA A 378 -10.94 -3.48 -6.95
N HIS A 379 -11.90 -3.90 -7.79
CA HIS A 379 -12.43 -5.27 -7.88
C HIS A 379 -11.31 -6.32 -8.12
N GLU A 380 -10.48 -6.14 -9.15
CA GLU A 380 -9.41 -7.09 -9.47
C GLU A 380 -8.36 -7.17 -8.35
N LEU A 381 -7.98 -6.03 -7.76
CA LEU A 381 -7.09 -6.00 -6.60
C LEU A 381 -7.74 -6.62 -5.36
N GLY A 382 -9.07 -6.64 -5.28
CA GLY A 382 -9.84 -7.37 -4.27
C GLY A 382 -9.73 -8.88 -4.41
N HIS A 383 -9.82 -9.42 -5.63
CA HIS A 383 -9.57 -10.83 -5.91
C HIS A 383 -8.17 -11.26 -5.47
N LEU A 384 -7.13 -10.47 -5.79
CA LEU A 384 -5.76 -10.77 -5.34
C LEU A 384 -5.63 -10.82 -3.81
N GLN A 385 -6.52 -10.15 -3.06
CA GLN A 385 -6.62 -10.20 -1.60
C GLN A 385 -7.62 -11.27 -1.08
N GLY A 386 -8.24 -12.07 -1.96
CA GLY A 386 -9.14 -13.17 -1.58
C GLY A 386 -10.63 -12.83 -1.54
N ALA A 387 -11.02 -11.64 -1.98
CA ALA A 387 -12.44 -11.27 -2.11
C ALA A 387 -13.10 -12.03 -3.28
N ARG A 388 -14.38 -12.38 -3.10
CA ARG A 388 -15.22 -13.11 -4.07
C ARG A 388 -16.49 -12.33 -4.42
N HIS A 389 -17.13 -12.72 -5.52
CA HIS A 389 -18.40 -12.16 -5.97
C HIS A 389 -19.53 -12.42 -4.98
N ASP A 390 -20.74 -11.91 -5.26
CA ASP A 390 -21.92 -12.28 -4.48
C ASP A 390 -22.25 -13.79 -4.58
N PRO A 391 -22.94 -14.39 -3.59
CA PRO A 391 -23.20 -15.82 -3.55
C PRO A 391 -24.12 -16.37 -4.66
N ALA A 392 -24.80 -15.49 -5.41
CA ALA A 392 -25.61 -15.88 -6.56
C ALA A 392 -24.76 -16.07 -7.83
N THR A 393 -23.60 -15.42 -7.88
CA THR A 393 -22.62 -15.52 -8.96
C THR A 393 -21.55 -16.56 -8.64
N ASP A 394 -20.95 -16.48 -7.45
CA ASP A 394 -19.92 -17.38 -6.95
C ASP A 394 -20.32 -17.94 -5.58
N SER A 395 -20.72 -19.21 -5.54
CA SER A 395 -21.11 -19.93 -4.32
C SER A 395 -19.94 -20.59 -3.58
N THR A 396 -18.70 -20.30 -3.97
CA THR A 396 -17.51 -20.99 -3.45
C THR A 396 -17.02 -20.40 -2.13
N ASN A 397 -17.21 -21.15 -1.05
CA ASN A 397 -16.93 -20.71 0.33
C ASN A 397 -15.44 -20.78 0.75
N THR A 398 -14.49 -20.93 -0.18
CA THR A 398 -13.04 -21.07 0.08
C THR A 398 -12.24 -19.98 -0.64
N PRO A 399 -11.30 -19.26 -0.01
CA PRO A 399 -10.76 -19.46 1.34
C PRO A 399 -11.70 -19.02 2.48
N PHE A 400 -12.65 -18.11 2.23
CA PHE A 400 -13.50 -17.53 3.28
C PHE A 400 -14.98 -17.62 2.91
N ALA A 401 -15.78 -18.33 3.71
CA ALA A 401 -17.23 -18.45 3.53
C ALA A 401 -17.98 -17.10 3.66
N TYR A 402 -17.40 -16.16 4.40
CA TYR A 402 -17.88 -14.78 4.52
C TYR A 402 -17.30 -13.83 3.45
N GLY A 403 -16.56 -14.34 2.47
CA GLY A 403 -15.72 -13.54 1.56
C GLY A 403 -16.43 -12.90 0.38
N HIS A 404 -17.77 -12.85 0.36
CA HIS A 404 -18.56 -12.52 -0.83
C HIS A 404 -19.02 -11.06 -0.89
N GLY A 405 -19.26 -10.58 -2.10
CA GLY A 405 -20.00 -9.34 -2.35
C GLY A 405 -21.46 -9.40 -1.89
N LEU A 406 -22.15 -8.27 -1.90
CA LEU A 406 -23.58 -8.15 -1.63
C LEU A 406 -24.32 -7.51 -2.82
N GLN A 407 -25.36 -8.20 -3.30
CA GLN A 407 -26.47 -7.58 -4.04
C GLN A 407 -27.61 -7.31 -3.04
N HIS A 408 -28.11 -6.08 -3.01
CA HIS A 408 -29.27 -5.69 -2.21
C HIS A 408 -30.46 -5.43 -3.13
N LEU A 409 -31.54 -6.20 -2.93
CA LEU A 409 -32.71 -6.19 -3.84
C LEU A 409 -33.97 -5.58 -3.22
N SER A 410 -34.09 -5.51 -1.89
CA SER A 410 -35.28 -5.02 -1.19
C SER A 410 -34.97 -4.60 0.25
N PRO A 411 -35.47 -3.44 0.74
CA PRO A 411 -36.34 -2.48 0.04
C PRO A 411 -35.58 -1.75 -1.08
N THR A 412 -36.34 -1.21 -2.04
CA THR A 412 -35.81 -0.45 -3.18
C THR A 412 -35.32 0.96 -2.77
N PRO A 413 -34.40 1.59 -3.52
CA PRO A 413 -33.75 1.10 -4.74
C PRO A 413 -32.78 -0.07 -4.48
N ALA A 414 -32.67 -0.98 -5.44
CA ALA A 414 -31.67 -2.04 -5.42
C ALA A 414 -30.27 -1.46 -5.68
N TRP A 415 -29.24 -2.03 -5.07
CA TRP A 415 -27.83 -1.60 -5.20
C TRP A 415 -26.87 -2.77 -4.97
N ARG A 416 -25.59 -2.61 -5.33
CA ARG A 416 -24.57 -3.65 -5.15
C ARG A 416 -23.22 -3.09 -4.69
N THR A 417 -22.48 -3.89 -3.95
CA THR A 417 -21.07 -3.61 -3.56
C THR A 417 -20.09 -3.84 -4.71
N ILE A 418 -18.85 -3.38 -4.58
CA ILE A 418 -17.77 -3.50 -5.59
C ILE A 418 -17.62 -4.92 -6.13
N MET A 419 -17.59 -5.95 -5.28
CA MET A 419 -17.43 -7.34 -5.75
C MET A 419 -18.69 -7.96 -6.36
N ALA A 420 -19.87 -7.37 -6.18
CA ALA A 420 -21.09 -7.97 -6.67
C ALA A 420 -21.33 -7.71 -8.16
N TYR A 421 -21.93 -8.68 -8.83
CA TYR A 421 -22.41 -8.60 -10.21
C TYR A 421 -23.71 -7.79 -10.28
N ALA A 422 -24.09 -7.38 -11.50
CA ALA A 422 -25.30 -6.60 -11.72
C ALA A 422 -26.56 -7.40 -11.32
N CYS A 423 -27.40 -6.80 -10.47
CA CYS A 423 -28.69 -7.37 -10.10
C CYS A 423 -29.58 -7.58 -11.34
N SER A 424 -30.52 -8.53 -11.27
CA SER A 424 -31.55 -8.67 -12.31
C SER A 424 -32.35 -7.36 -12.47
N GLY A 425 -32.49 -6.88 -13.71
CA GLY A 425 -33.03 -5.55 -14.06
C GLY A 425 -32.01 -4.40 -14.06
N GLY A 426 -30.84 -4.62 -13.45
CA GLY A 426 -29.77 -3.65 -13.25
C GLY A 426 -29.85 -2.96 -11.88
N CYS A 427 -28.69 -2.75 -11.25
CA CYS A 427 -28.57 -1.98 -10.00
C CYS A 427 -27.20 -1.27 -9.92
N PRO A 428 -27.11 -0.07 -9.33
CA PRO A 428 -25.88 0.72 -9.29
C PRO A 428 -24.80 0.05 -8.44
N ARG A 429 -23.56 0.08 -8.92
CA ARG A 429 -22.39 -0.36 -8.13
C ARG A 429 -21.89 0.78 -7.24
N LEU A 430 -22.13 0.66 -5.94
CA LEU A 430 -21.67 1.63 -4.94
C LEU A 430 -20.16 1.45 -4.69
N GLN A 431 -19.48 2.53 -4.31
CA GLN A 431 -18.06 2.52 -3.93
C GLN A 431 -17.84 1.94 -2.51
N TYR A 432 -18.38 0.76 -2.26
CA TYR A 432 -18.38 0.08 -0.98
C TYR A 432 -18.10 -1.41 -1.17
N TRP A 433 -17.27 -1.97 -0.30
CA TRP A 433 -17.11 -3.40 -0.05
C TRP A 433 -18.17 -3.89 0.93
N SER A 434 -18.53 -5.18 0.86
CA SER A 434 -19.49 -5.75 1.82
C SER A 434 -18.92 -5.75 3.24
N ASN A 435 -19.69 -5.20 4.18
CA ASN A 435 -19.36 -5.11 5.60
C ASN A 435 -20.66 -4.97 6.43
N PRO A 436 -20.98 -5.88 7.37
CA PRO A 436 -22.16 -5.77 8.23
C PRO A 436 -22.11 -4.59 9.22
N ASP A 437 -20.93 -4.08 9.57
CA ASP A 437 -20.77 -3.00 10.56
C ASP A 437 -20.96 -1.60 9.94
N VAL A 438 -21.14 -1.53 8.62
CA VAL A 438 -21.36 -0.32 7.82
C VAL A 438 -22.80 -0.32 7.30
N GLN A 439 -23.43 0.85 7.21
CA GLN A 439 -24.80 0.98 6.73
C GLN A 439 -24.91 1.96 5.56
N TYR A 440 -25.78 1.63 4.61
CA TYR A 440 -26.22 2.52 3.53
C TYR A 440 -27.74 2.70 3.64
N ASN A 441 -28.21 3.94 3.78
CA ASN A 441 -29.61 4.28 4.03
C ASN A 441 -30.25 3.49 5.21
N GLY A 442 -29.47 3.22 6.26
CA GLY A 442 -29.90 2.44 7.45
C GLY A 442 -29.86 0.92 7.28
N ILE A 443 -29.50 0.41 6.10
CA ILE A 443 -29.41 -1.01 5.78
C ILE A 443 -27.96 -1.46 5.93
N ALA A 444 -27.70 -2.54 6.68
CA ALA A 444 -26.35 -3.09 6.83
C ALA A 444 -25.78 -3.57 5.48
N MET A 445 -24.54 -3.20 5.17
CA MET A 445 -23.91 -3.49 3.87
C MET A 445 -23.29 -4.88 3.78
N GLY A 446 -23.74 -5.83 4.59
CA GLY A 446 -23.16 -7.16 4.63
C GLY A 446 -23.80 -8.10 5.65
N SER A 447 -23.21 -9.28 5.76
CA SER A 447 -23.55 -10.29 6.76
C SER A 447 -22.25 -10.90 7.29
N THR A 448 -22.20 -11.19 8.59
CA THR A 448 -21.01 -11.81 9.22
C THR A 448 -20.73 -13.22 8.70
N ALA A 449 -21.75 -13.91 8.20
CA ALA A 449 -21.67 -15.28 7.71
C ALA A 449 -21.29 -15.42 6.23
N SER A 450 -21.70 -14.49 5.37
CA SER A 450 -21.55 -14.62 3.90
C SER A 450 -20.97 -13.39 3.21
N ASN A 451 -21.39 -12.17 3.58
CA ASN A 451 -21.09 -10.95 2.82
C ASN A 451 -20.24 -9.97 3.64
N ASN A 452 -18.94 -10.27 3.78
CA ASN A 452 -17.99 -9.44 4.50
C ASN A 452 -16.59 -9.46 3.83
N ASN A 453 -16.52 -8.90 2.61
CA ASN A 453 -15.26 -8.64 1.93
C ASN A 453 -14.31 -7.80 2.83
N ALA A 454 -14.84 -6.86 3.63
CA ALA A 454 -14.02 -6.00 4.48
C ALA A 454 -13.16 -6.79 5.48
N ARG A 455 -13.72 -7.84 6.10
CA ARG A 455 -12.98 -8.76 6.98
C ARG A 455 -11.89 -9.52 6.22
N VAL A 456 -12.17 -9.98 5.00
CA VAL A 456 -11.18 -10.64 4.14
C VAL A 456 -10.01 -9.70 3.85
N LEU A 457 -10.29 -8.51 3.32
CA LEU A 457 -9.27 -7.54 2.94
C LEU A 457 -8.41 -7.14 4.14
N ASN A 458 -9.02 -6.84 5.29
CA ASN A 458 -8.30 -6.56 6.54
C ASN A 458 -7.41 -7.72 6.98
N ALA A 459 -7.88 -8.97 6.89
CA ALA A 459 -7.13 -10.16 7.30
C ALA A 459 -5.94 -10.49 6.37
N THR A 460 -6.05 -10.20 5.07
CA THR A 460 -4.98 -10.47 4.10
C THR A 460 -4.04 -9.28 3.86
N ALA A 461 -4.41 -8.06 4.26
CA ALA A 461 -3.65 -6.84 4.00
C ALA A 461 -2.17 -6.95 4.37
N ALA A 462 -1.86 -7.47 5.56
CA ALA A 462 -0.49 -7.61 6.05
C ALA A 462 0.32 -8.68 5.29
N THR A 463 -0.34 -9.73 4.77
CA THR A 463 0.29 -10.76 3.93
C THR A 463 0.63 -10.21 2.56
N VAL A 464 -0.28 -9.44 1.95
CA VAL A 464 -0.04 -8.80 0.64
C VAL A 464 1.04 -7.72 0.77
N ALA A 465 0.96 -6.86 1.79
CA ALA A 465 1.99 -5.86 2.10
C ALA A 465 3.38 -6.44 2.50
N ALA A 466 3.51 -7.76 2.58
CA ALA A 466 4.78 -8.46 2.80
C ALA A 466 5.41 -8.99 1.51
N PHE A 467 4.69 -9.02 0.37
CA PHE A 467 5.16 -9.64 -0.88
C PHE A 467 6.47 -9.03 -1.39
N ARG A 468 6.78 -7.76 -1.11
CA ARG A 468 8.07 -7.16 -1.50
C ARG A 468 9.00 -6.75 -0.35
N ASN A 469 8.61 -7.02 0.90
CA ASN A 469 9.40 -6.64 2.07
C ASN A 469 10.41 -7.72 2.54
N ALA A 470 10.37 -8.95 2.00
CA ALA A 470 11.33 -10.00 2.33
C ALA A 470 12.60 -9.95 1.45
N GLY A 471 13.76 -9.57 2.02
CA GLY A 471 15.09 -9.81 1.42
C GLY A 471 15.67 -8.73 0.48
N TYR A 472 14.95 -7.63 0.23
CA TYR A 472 15.30 -6.64 -0.79
C TYR A 472 16.18 -5.46 -0.29
N PRO A 473 16.83 -4.69 -1.19
CA PRO A 473 18.07 -3.99 -0.86
C PRO A 473 17.98 -2.82 0.12
N GLU A 474 19.10 -2.62 0.80
CA GLU A 474 19.45 -1.56 1.73
C GLU A 474 20.15 -0.43 0.96
N GLU A 475 19.46 0.67 0.70
CA GLU A 475 20.01 1.77 -0.10
C GLU A 475 20.93 2.69 0.69
N ASN A 476 22.01 3.14 0.03
CA ASN A 476 23.05 3.98 0.63
C ASN A 476 23.72 3.32 1.83
N ILE A 477 23.85 1.98 1.78
CA ILE A 477 24.53 1.12 2.74
C ILE A 477 25.64 0.34 2.01
N ASP A 478 26.87 0.50 2.49
CA ASP A 478 27.96 -0.45 2.30
C ASP A 478 27.95 -1.45 3.47
N ARG A 479 28.45 -2.66 3.24
CA ARG A 479 28.72 -3.66 4.28
C ARG A 479 30.17 -4.10 4.12
N PRO A 480 31.17 -3.31 4.56
CA PRO A 480 32.55 -3.52 4.16
C PRO A 480 33.15 -4.83 4.71
N GLY A 481 33.83 -5.59 3.85
CA GLY A 481 34.60 -6.78 4.21
C GLY A 481 33.83 -8.10 4.17
N LEU A 482 34.52 -9.18 4.54
CA LEU A 482 34.08 -10.59 4.42
C LEU A 482 33.75 -11.03 2.97
N ASP A 483 34.24 -10.27 2.00
CA ASP A 483 34.10 -10.53 0.57
C ASP A 483 34.92 -11.75 0.15
N TYR A 484 34.28 -12.71 -0.53
CA TYR A 484 34.95 -13.88 -1.10
C TYR A 484 34.97 -13.86 -2.64
N ARG A 485 34.05 -13.10 -3.27
CA ARG A 485 33.94 -12.96 -4.73
C ARG A 485 33.50 -11.55 -5.10
N ASN A 486 34.10 -10.96 -6.14
CA ASN A 486 33.63 -9.70 -6.71
C ASN A 486 33.78 -9.69 -8.24
N PHE A 487 32.93 -8.92 -8.92
CA PHE A 487 32.88 -8.85 -10.39
C PHE A 487 32.22 -7.55 -10.87
N SER A 488 32.53 -7.11 -12.10
CA SER A 488 31.81 -6.02 -12.76
C SER A 488 30.45 -6.48 -13.27
N LEU A 489 29.45 -5.60 -13.23
CA LEU A 489 28.10 -5.86 -13.72
C LEU A 489 27.90 -5.32 -15.14
N ALA A 490 27.16 -6.05 -15.96
CA ALA A 490 26.80 -5.64 -17.32
C ALA A 490 25.81 -4.46 -17.36
N GLN A 491 25.06 -4.25 -16.27
CA GLN A 491 24.11 -3.15 -16.10
C GLN A 491 24.22 -2.58 -14.67
N ALA A 492 23.82 -1.33 -14.47
CA ALA A 492 23.87 -0.63 -13.20
C ALA A 492 22.68 -0.98 -12.27
N ASP A 493 22.49 -2.26 -12.01
CA ASP A 493 21.35 -2.81 -11.25
C ASP A 493 21.81 -3.60 -9.99
N PRO A 494 21.43 -3.16 -8.77
CA PRO A 494 21.66 -3.92 -7.53
C PRO A 494 20.99 -5.30 -7.52
N GLY A 495 19.89 -5.50 -8.26
CA GLY A 495 19.20 -6.80 -8.38
C GLY A 495 20.10 -7.90 -8.94
N LEU A 496 21.09 -7.56 -9.77
CA LEU A 496 22.10 -8.52 -10.25
C LEU A 496 23.02 -9.04 -9.12
N CYS A 497 23.27 -8.25 -8.07
CA CYS A 497 23.98 -8.73 -6.89
C CYS A 497 23.13 -9.65 -6.02
N LEU A 498 21.85 -9.33 -5.85
CA LEU A 498 20.90 -10.19 -5.14
C LEU A 498 20.83 -11.56 -5.83
N ASN A 499 20.54 -11.59 -7.13
CA ASN A 499 20.46 -12.82 -7.93
C ASN A 499 21.75 -13.66 -7.86
N ALA A 500 22.92 -13.02 -7.89
CA ALA A 500 24.20 -13.73 -7.77
C ALA A 500 24.46 -14.26 -6.36
N CYS A 501 24.05 -13.54 -5.32
CA CYS A 501 24.11 -14.02 -3.93
C CYS A 501 23.12 -15.17 -3.70
N ASP A 502 21.91 -15.09 -4.27
CA ASP A 502 20.90 -16.14 -4.16
C ASP A 502 21.33 -17.43 -4.84
N GLY A 503 22.01 -17.32 -5.99
CA GLY A 503 22.64 -18.43 -6.70
C GLY A 503 23.86 -19.07 -6.01
N GLU A 504 24.34 -18.55 -4.87
CA GLU A 504 25.49 -19.11 -4.14
C GLU A 504 25.17 -19.45 -2.67
N ALA A 505 25.32 -20.73 -2.29
CA ALA A 505 25.05 -21.18 -0.92
C ALA A 505 26.02 -20.58 0.12
N GLN A 506 27.25 -20.25 -0.29
CA GLN A 506 28.25 -19.55 0.51
C GLN A 506 27.96 -18.06 0.70
N CYS A 507 27.13 -17.44 -0.17
CA CYS A 507 26.78 -16.04 -0.02
C CYS A 507 25.75 -15.86 1.09
N LYS A 508 26.05 -14.98 2.06
CA LYS A 508 25.12 -14.58 3.12
C LYS A 508 24.77 -13.09 3.06
N ALA A 509 25.63 -12.27 2.45
CA ALA A 509 25.35 -10.88 2.13
C ALA A 509 26.05 -10.43 0.83
N TRP A 510 25.63 -9.29 0.29
CA TRP A 510 26.21 -8.69 -0.90
C TRP A 510 26.22 -7.16 -0.80
N THR A 511 27.10 -6.53 -1.58
CA THR A 511 27.12 -5.07 -1.82
C THR A 511 27.30 -4.78 -3.30
N TYR A 512 26.37 -4.01 -3.85
CA TYR A 512 26.46 -3.32 -5.12
C TYR A 512 27.13 -1.96 -4.93
N VAL A 513 28.06 -1.62 -5.80
CA VAL A 513 28.75 -0.33 -5.87
C VAL A 513 28.39 0.34 -7.19
N ARG A 514 27.90 1.58 -7.12
CA ARG A 514 27.46 2.37 -8.29
C ARG A 514 28.60 2.57 -9.31
N PRO A 515 28.28 2.71 -10.62
CA PRO A 515 29.27 3.11 -11.63
C PRO A 515 29.95 4.43 -11.27
N GLY A 516 31.21 4.59 -11.68
CA GLY A 516 32.04 5.75 -11.39
C GLY A 516 32.81 5.67 -10.07
N VAL A 517 32.38 4.84 -9.11
CA VAL A 517 33.03 4.75 -7.79
C VAL A 517 34.23 3.79 -7.80
N GLN A 518 34.09 2.60 -8.39
CA GLN A 518 35.14 1.57 -8.47
C GLN A 518 35.49 1.18 -9.92
N GLY A 519 35.22 2.08 -10.86
CA GLY A 519 35.38 1.88 -12.30
C GLY A 519 34.17 2.37 -13.11
N PRO A 520 34.23 2.31 -14.45
CA PRO A 520 33.15 2.80 -15.32
C PRO A 520 31.89 1.93 -15.31
N GLN A 521 31.98 0.69 -14.82
CA GLN A 521 30.85 -0.22 -14.60
C GLN A 521 30.53 -0.31 -13.11
N ALA A 522 29.29 -0.66 -12.78
CA ALA A 522 28.93 -1.05 -11.42
C ALA A 522 29.69 -2.31 -11.00
N ARG A 523 29.99 -2.46 -9.70
CA ARG A 523 30.72 -3.61 -9.16
C ARG A 523 29.90 -4.33 -8.10
N CYS A 524 29.93 -5.65 -8.13
CA CYS A 524 29.29 -6.52 -7.15
C CYS A 524 30.32 -7.18 -6.25
N TRP A 525 30.00 -7.28 -4.95
CA TRP A 525 30.84 -7.88 -3.91
C TRP A 525 30.01 -8.83 -3.03
N LEU A 526 30.24 -10.14 -3.17
CA LEU A 526 29.54 -11.21 -2.45
C LEU A 526 30.34 -11.66 -1.21
N LYS A 527 29.63 -11.88 -0.10
CA LYS A 527 30.20 -12.01 1.26
C LYS A 527 29.80 -13.31 1.94
N SER A 528 30.75 -13.90 2.67
CA SER A 528 30.64 -15.22 3.31
C SER A 528 29.86 -15.22 4.63
N ASN A 529 29.63 -14.03 5.19
CA ASN A 529 28.73 -13.75 6.31
C ASN A 529 28.08 -12.37 6.06
N VAL A 530 27.36 -11.81 7.04
CA VAL A 530 26.81 -10.44 6.97
C VAL A 530 27.68 -9.45 7.76
N PRO A 531 28.48 -8.58 7.10
CA PRO A 531 29.22 -7.51 7.77
C PRO A 531 28.27 -6.43 8.30
N PRO A 532 28.66 -5.63 9.31
CA PRO A 532 27.85 -4.49 9.80
C PRO A 532 27.49 -3.50 8.69
N ALA A 533 26.31 -2.88 8.79
CA ALA A 533 25.89 -1.82 7.87
C ALA A 533 26.65 -0.51 8.14
N VAL A 534 27.14 0.12 7.08
CA VAL A 534 27.79 1.44 7.11
C VAL A 534 27.12 2.36 6.11
N ALA A 535 26.65 3.52 6.57
CA ALA A 535 26.01 4.52 5.72
C ALA A 535 26.99 5.06 4.67
N ASN A 536 26.74 4.77 3.39
CA ASN A 536 27.60 5.14 2.27
C ASN A 536 26.81 5.23 0.96
N SER A 537 26.67 6.44 0.41
CA SER A 537 25.85 6.72 -0.79
C SER A 537 26.37 6.09 -2.08
N CYS A 538 27.61 5.57 -2.09
CA CYS A 538 28.13 4.79 -3.23
C CYS A 538 27.35 3.51 -3.52
N CYS A 539 26.61 3.01 -2.53
CA CYS A 539 26.45 1.58 -2.39
C CYS A 539 25.04 1.18 -1.95
N THR A 540 24.69 -0.07 -2.29
CA THR A 540 23.42 -0.70 -1.96
C THR A 540 23.72 -2.13 -1.55
N SER A 541 23.25 -2.58 -0.39
CA SER A 541 23.59 -3.91 0.16
C SER A 541 22.37 -4.80 0.38
N GLY A 542 22.58 -6.06 0.73
CA GLY A 542 21.51 -6.98 1.13
C GLY A 542 22.04 -8.22 1.83
N ALA A 543 21.16 -8.94 2.54
CA ALA A 543 21.50 -10.12 3.34
C ALA A 543 20.43 -11.22 3.21
N LYS A 544 20.88 -12.47 3.06
CA LYS A 544 20.09 -13.62 2.57
C LYS A 544 19.19 -14.29 3.62
N ASN A 545 19.39 -13.97 4.90
CA ASN A 545 18.87 -14.75 6.04
C ASN A 545 18.08 -13.90 7.07
N MET A 546 17.17 -13.03 6.63
CA MET A 546 16.32 -12.22 7.53
C MET A 546 14.83 -12.30 7.20
N GLU A 547 14.02 -12.50 8.24
CA GLU A 547 12.57 -12.64 8.19
C GLU A 547 11.94 -11.28 8.54
N TYR A 548 11.93 -10.39 7.57
CA TYR A 548 11.42 -9.01 7.71
C TYR A 548 9.90 -8.98 7.94
N SER A 549 9.44 -7.98 8.69
CA SER A 549 8.03 -7.80 9.10
C SER A 549 7.44 -9.02 9.83
N LEU A 550 8.29 -9.82 10.50
CA LEU A 550 7.91 -11.00 11.25
C LEU A 550 8.48 -10.95 12.68
N ASP A 551 7.61 -11.19 13.66
CA ASP A 551 7.97 -11.59 15.02
C ASP A 551 7.90 -13.13 15.11
N ARG A 552 8.58 -13.70 16.10
CA ARG A 552 8.45 -15.10 16.50
C ARG A 552 8.19 -15.12 18.01
N PRO A 553 7.02 -14.73 18.51
CA PRO A 553 6.86 -14.38 19.92
C PRO A 553 7.08 -15.57 20.88
N GLY A 554 7.79 -15.33 21.98
CA GLY A 554 8.02 -16.30 23.05
C GLY A 554 9.22 -17.23 22.85
N LEU A 555 9.41 -18.15 23.80
CA LEU A 555 10.59 -19.04 23.94
C LEU A 555 11.93 -18.28 24.09
N ASP A 556 11.85 -17.01 24.46
CA ASP A 556 12.95 -16.12 24.76
C ASP A 556 13.68 -16.54 26.04
N TYR A 557 15.01 -16.63 25.98
CA TYR A 557 15.87 -16.88 27.15
C TYR A 557 16.74 -15.67 27.50
N ARG A 558 16.89 -14.71 26.57
CA ARG A 558 17.72 -13.51 26.74
C ARG A 558 17.18 -12.38 25.86
N SER A 559 17.10 -11.17 26.40
CA SER A 559 16.87 -9.95 25.61
C SER A 559 17.72 -8.79 26.10
N PHE A 560 17.99 -7.84 25.21
CA PHE A 560 18.86 -6.69 25.47
C PHE A 560 18.64 -5.59 24.42
N ASP A 561 18.91 -4.34 24.82
CA ASP A 561 18.90 -3.20 23.90
C ASP A 561 20.16 -3.21 23.01
N LEU A 562 19.99 -2.86 21.74
CA LEU A 562 21.07 -2.82 20.76
C LEU A 562 21.76 -1.44 20.75
N ALA A 563 23.05 -1.46 20.42
CA ALA A 563 23.84 -0.23 20.25
C ALA A 563 23.41 0.59 19.02
N GLN A 564 22.84 -0.06 18.00
CA GLN A 564 22.32 0.54 16.77
C GLN A 564 21.03 -0.18 16.33
N ALA A 565 20.24 0.46 15.47
CA ALA A 565 18.99 -0.06 14.95
C ALA A 565 19.19 -1.05 13.77
N ASP A 566 20.00 -2.09 13.98
CA ASP A 566 20.32 -3.12 12.97
C ASP A 566 19.92 -4.52 13.46
N ALA A 567 19.04 -5.19 12.72
CA ALA A 567 18.59 -6.55 12.98
C ALA A 567 19.73 -7.58 12.95
N ASN A 568 20.79 -7.31 12.19
CA ASN A 568 21.96 -8.19 12.09
C ASN A 568 22.74 -8.26 13.40
N LEU A 569 22.65 -7.26 14.29
CA LEU A 569 23.24 -7.37 15.63
C LEU A 569 22.52 -8.44 16.47
N CYS A 570 21.21 -8.60 16.28
CA CYS A 570 20.43 -9.65 16.93
C CYS A 570 20.70 -11.03 16.31
N SER A 571 20.79 -11.09 14.97
CA SER A 571 21.24 -12.29 14.23
C SER A 571 22.62 -12.76 14.71
N ASN A 572 23.60 -11.85 14.77
CA ASN A 572 24.97 -12.17 15.16
C ASN A 572 25.09 -12.60 16.62
N ALA A 573 24.31 -12.01 17.54
CA ALA A 573 24.23 -12.50 18.91
C ALA A 573 23.64 -13.92 18.99
N CYS A 574 22.59 -14.22 18.21
CA CYS A 574 22.07 -15.59 18.11
C CYS A 574 23.11 -16.55 17.50
N ASN A 575 23.84 -16.13 16.48
CA ASN A 575 24.89 -16.93 15.84
C ASN A 575 26.05 -17.23 16.78
N GLY A 576 26.43 -16.29 17.66
CA GLY A 576 27.43 -16.48 18.70
C GLY A 576 27.04 -17.44 19.83
N GLU A 577 25.74 -17.63 20.12
CA GLU A 577 25.29 -18.47 21.24
C GLU A 577 24.83 -19.88 20.82
N ALA A 578 25.46 -20.93 21.36
CA ALA A 578 25.13 -22.33 21.03
C ALA A 578 23.67 -22.72 21.37
N GLN A 579 23.12 -22.11 22.43
CA GLN A 579 21.75 -22.30 22.89
C GLN A 579 20.70 -21.59 22.03
N CYS A 580 21.07 -20.56 21.27
CA CYS A 580 20.13 -19.86 20.40
C CYS A 580 19.70 -20.73 19.21
N LYS A 581 18.42 -20.65 18.85
CA LYS A 581 17.81 -21.30 17.67
C LYS A 581 17.01 -20.33 16.81
N ALA A 582 16.41 -19.30 17.39
CA ALA A 582 15.80 -18.19 16.67
C ALA A 582 16.03 -16.86 17.40
N TRP A 583 15.80 -15.76 16.71
CA TRP A 583 15.92 -14.41 17.25
C TRP A 583 14.85 -13.48 16.67
N THR A 584 14.55 -12.40 17.39
CA THR A 584 13.72 -11.30 16.90
C THR A 584 14.33 -9.97 17.29
N TYR A 585 14.57 -9.13 16.29
CA TYR A 585 14.83 -7.71 16.39
C TYR A 585 13.51 -6.93 16.42
N VAL A 586 13.42 -5.96 17.32
CA VAL A 586 12.32 -5.01 17.44
C VAL A 586 12.87 -3.60 17.22
N ARG A 587 12.31 -2.87 16.25
CA ARG A 587 12.78 -1.52 15.89
C ARG A 587 12.59 -0.48 17.01
N PRO A 588 13.36 0.63 17.01
CA PRO A 588 13.17 1.72 17.98
C PRO A 588 11.74 2.29 17.94
N GLY A 589 11.29 2.81 19.08
CA GLY A 589 9.96 3.38 19.25
C GLY A 589 8.85 2.38 19.58
N VAL A 590 9.11 1.06 19.49
CA VAL A 590 8.08 0.02 19.76
C VAL A 590 8.17 -0.55 21.18
N GLN A 591 9.37 -0.85 21.68
CA GLN A 591 9.60 -1.36 23.03
C GLN A 591 10.54 -0.47 23.88
N GLY A 592 10.78 0.75 23.40
CA GLY A 592 11.69 1.73 23.99
C GLY A 592 12.32 2.63 22.92
N PRO A 593 13.13 3.64 23.31
CA PRO A 593 13.80 4.54 22.38
C PRO A 593 14.98 3.90 21.63
N LYS A 594 15.42 2.71 22.04
CA LYS A 594 16.42 1.88 21.35
C LYS A 594 15.76 0.68 20.69
N ALA A 595 16.43 0.09 19.70
CA ALA A 595 16.05 -1.22 19.20
C ALA A 595 16.36 -2.30 20.24
N ARG A 596 15.57 -3.38 20.27
CA ARG A 596 15.73 -4.49 21.23
C ARG A 596 15.86 -5.82 20.49
N CYS A 597 16.75 -6.67 21.00
CA CYS A 597 16.94 -8.03 20.54
C CYS A 597 16.36 -9.04 21.54
N TRP A 598 15.75 -10.11 21.03
CA TRP A 598 15.17 -11.21 21.79
C TRP A 598 15.64 -12.56 21.22
N LEU A 599 16.50 -13.26 21.97
CA LEU A 599 17.10 -14.54 21.60
C LEU A 599 16.33 -15.71 22.21
N LYS A 600 16.10 -16.76 21.39
CA LYS A 600 15.17 -17.86 21.69
C LYS A 600 15.87 -19.21 21.66
N ASN A 601 15.52 -20.10 22.59
CA ASN A 601 16.16 -21.41 22.78
C ASN A 601 15.56 -22.52 21.88
N LYS A 602 14.48 -22.18 21.18
CA LYS A 602 13.76 -22.96 20.18
C LYS A 602 13.32 -22.00 19.06
N VAL A 603 12.55 -22.51 18.09
CA VAL A 603 11.98 -21.71 17.00
C VAL A 603 10.46 -21.59 17.23
N PRO A 604 9.96 -20.43 17.71
CA PRO A 604 8.52 -20.15 17.76
C PRO A 604 7.96 -20.01 16.35
N ALA A 605 6.63 -20.18 16.19
CA ALA A 605 5.96 -19.86 14.93
C ALA A 605 6.14 -18.38 14.58
N ALA A 606 6.27 -18.07 13.29
CA ALA A 606 6.36 -16.70 12.81
C ALA A 606 4.97 -16.04 12.76
N MET A 607 4.89 -14.77 13.15
CA MET A 607 3.68 -13.96 13.13
C MET A 607 3.95 -12.62 12.44
N ALA A 608 3.03 -12.19 11.57
CA ALA A 608 3.13 -10.92 10.85
C ALA A 608 3.18 -9.76 11.85
N SER A 609 4.28 -8.99 11.83
CA SER A 609 4.57 -7.96 12.82
C SER A 609 5.52 -6.90 12.26
N SER A 610 4.97 -5.78 11.78
CA SER A 610 5.73 -4.73 11.06
C SER A 610 6.74 -3.97 11.93
N CYS A 611 6.75 -4.17 13.25
CA CYS A 611 7.80 -3.67 14.15
C CYS A 611 9.16 -4.34 13.95
N CYS A 612 9.16 -5.53 13.34
CA CYS A 612 10.05 -6.58 13.78
C CYS A 612 10.69 -7.32 12.60
N THR A 613 11.87 -7.88 12.85
CA THR A 613 12.60 -8.71 11.89
C THR A 613 13.14 -9.88 12.67
N SER A 614 12.79 -11.10 12.26
CA SER A 614 13.23 -12.32 12.92
C SER A 614 14.29 -13.03 12.10
N GLY A 615 14.81 -14.12 12.65
CA GLY A 615 15.54 -15.11 11.88
C GLY A 615 15.76 -16.39 12.67
N VAL A 616 16.15 -17.43 11.95
CA VAL A 616 16.34 -18.77 12.48
C VAL A 616 17.78 -19.21 12.21
N LYS A 617 18.44 -19.75 13.24
CA LYS A 617 19.83 -20.18 13.17
C LYS A 617 19.94 -21.49 12.38
N GLY A 618 20.94 -21.55 11.49
CA GLY A 618 21.21 -22.74 10.67
C GLY A 618 20.36 -22.87 9.40
N LEU A 619 19.55 -21.86 9.05
CA LEU A 619 18.65 -21.88 7.88
C LEU A 619 19.35 -21.33 6.61
N GLU A 620 19.18 -22.02 5.48
CA GLU A 620 19.91 -21.81 4.22
C GLU A 620 18.97 -21.77 3.01
N TYR A 621 18.55 -20.56 2.61
CA TYR A 621 17.66 -20.35 1.46
C TYR A 621 18.35 -20.63 0.11
N SER A 622 17.54 -20.97 -0.91
CA SER A 622 17.99 -21.32 -2.27
C SER A 622 19.09 -22.40 -2.31
N THR A 623 19.00 -23.37 -1.41
CA THR A 623 20.02 -24.40 -1.17
C THR A 623 19.37 -25.78 -1.00
N ASP A 624 19.99 -26.80 -1.58
CA ASP A 624 19.79 -28.22 -1.24
C ASP A 624 21.12 -28.78 -0.70
N ARG A 625 21.06 -29.89 0.04
CA ARG A 625 22.22 -30.66 0.51
C ARG A 625 22.04 -32.11 0.06
N PRO A 626 22.19 -32.44 -1.24
CA PRO A 626 21.69 -33.69 -1.79
C PRO A 626 22.36 -34.94 -1.17
N GLY A 627 21.55 -35.96 -0.87
CA GLY A 627 22.00 -37.26 -0.38
C GLY A 627 22.05 -37.40 1.15
N LEU A 628 22.39 -38.61 1.60
CA LEU A 628 22.36 -39.05 3.02
C LEU A 628 20.97 -38.96 3.68
N ASP A 629 19.93 -38.88 2.86
CA ASP A 629 18.53 -38.87 3.25
C ASP A 629 18.11 -40.22 3.85
N TYR A 630 17.66 -40.22 5.11
CA TYR A 630 17.16 -41.43 5.78
C TYR A 630 15.62 -41.42 5.92
N ARG A 631 14.99 -40.25 5.83
CA ARG A 631 13.53 -40.07 5.90
C ARG A 631 13.11 -38.92 5.01
N ASN A 632 11.98 -39.06 4.32
CA ASN A 632 11.27 -37.93 3.72
C ASN A 632 9.86 -37.80 4.30
N VAL A 633 9.35 -36.57 4.35
CA VAL A 633 8.06 -36.22 4.96
C VAL A 633 7.34 -35.27 4.01
N VAL A 634 6.13 -35.62 3.57
CA VAL A 634 5.26 -34.67 2.86
C VAL A 634 4.70 -33.70 3.91
N LEU A 635 4.88 -32.40 3.70
CA LEU A 635 4.52 -31.38 4.67
C LEU A 635 3.08 -30.91 4.45
N ALA A 636 2.34 -30.73 5.54
CA ALA A 636 0.97 -30.21 5.51
C ALA A 636 0.90 -28.73 5.09
N GLN A 637 2.01 -27.99 5.20
CA GLN A 637 2.14 -26.58 4.81
C GLN A 637 3.49 -26.33 4.12
N ALA A 638 3.58 -25.28 3.31
CA ALA A 638 4.76 -24.93 2.53
C ALA A 638 5.82 -24.14 3.33
N ASP A 639 6.19 -24.64 4.51
CA ASP A 639 7.12 -23.98 5.43
C ASP A 639 8.38 -24.83 5.70
N ALA A 640 9.56 -24.24 5.45
CA ALA A 640 10.86 -24.85 5.74
C ALA A 640 11.11 -25.07 7.24
N ASN A 641 10.48 -24.30 8.13
CA ASN A 641 10.62 -24.49 9.57
C ASN A 641 9.97 -25.80 10.06
N LEU A 642 9.07 -26.41 9.28
CA LEU A 642 8.57 -27.76 9.56
C LEU A 642 9.65 -28.83 9.35
N CYS A 643 10.57 -28.65 8.40
CA CYS A 643 11.75 -29.50 8.29
C CYS A 643 12.67 -29.37 9.49
N LEU A 644 12.97 -28.14 9.90
CA LEU A 644 13.78 -27.88 11.08
C LEU A 644 13.14 -28.48 12.34
N SER A 645 11.82 -28.38 12.48
CA SER A 645 11.06 -28.95 13.59
C SER A 645 11.10 -30.49 13.59
N ALA A 646 10.92 -31.12 12.43
CA ALA A 646 11.02 -32.57 12.28
C ALA A 646 12.46 -33.08 12.55
N CYS A 647 13.47 -32.36 12.07
CA CYS A 647 14.88 -32.68 12.30
C CYS A 647 15.26 -32.55 13.79
N ASN A 648 14.87 -31.47 14.45
CA ASN A 648 15.08 -31.29 15.90
C ASN A 648 14.32 -32.31 16.76
N GLY A 649 13.26 -32.93 16.22
CA GLY A 649 12.54 -34.03 16.87
C GLY A 649 13.26 -35.38 16.81
N GLU A 650 14.33 -35.51 16.02
CA GLU A 650 15.02 -36.79 15.78
C GLU A 650 16.52 -36.71 16.06
N ALA A 651 17.00 -37.40 17.10
CA ALA A 651 18.42 -37.39 17.48
C ALA A 651 19.38 -37.90 16.39
N GLN A 652 18.89 -38.67 15.41
CA GLN A 652 19.63 -39.12 14.23
C GLN A 652 19.74 -38.07 13.12
N CYS A 653 18.88 -37.04 13.10
CA CYS A 653 18.94 -35.98 12.11
C CYS A 653 20.15 -35.07 12.34
N LYS A 654 20.81 -34.66 11.26
CA LYS A 654 21.98 -33.76 11.26
C LYS A 654 21.86 -32.64 10.21
N ALA A 655 21.05 -32.85 9.16
CA ALA A 655 20.68 -31.80 8.21
C ALA A 655 19.31 -32.11 7.61
N TRP A 656 18.74 -31.14 6.90
CA TRP A 656 17.48 -31.29 6.15
C TRP A 656 17.45 -30.48 4.86
N THR A 657 16.60 -30.88 3.92
CA THR A 657 16.17 -30.06 2.77
C THR A 657 14.65 -29.98 2.75
N TYR A 658 14.12 -28.76 2.77
CA TYR A 658 12.78 -28.41 2.33
C TYR A 658 12.77 -28.20 0.82
N VAL A 659 11.81 -28.82 0.14
CA VAL A 659 11.54 -28.67 -1.30
C VAL A 659 10.15 -28.08 -1.45
N ARG A 660 10.04 -26.93 -2.12
CA ARG A 660 8.76 -26.21 -2.27
C ARG A 660 7.72 -26.98 -3.10
N PRO A 661 6.42 -26.66 -2.97
CA PRO A 661 5.36 -27.27 -3.78
C PRO A 661 5.61 -27.12 -5.29
N GLY A 662 5.10 -28.08 -6.06
CA GLY A 662 5.23 -28.11 -7.52
C GLY A 662 6.54 -28.69 -8.06
N VAL A 663 7.54 -28.95 -7.20
CA VAL A 663 8.86 -29.47 -7.63
C VAL A 663 9.01 -30.97 -7.46
N GLN A 664 8.46 -31.56 -6.39
CA GLN A 664 8.49 -33.01 -6.11
C GLN A 664 7.10 -33.56 -5.71
N GLY A 665 6.06 -32.96 -6.30
CA GLY A 665 4.65 -33.18 -6.00
C GLY A 665 3.90 -31.87 -5.72
N PRO A 666 2.56 -31.92 -5.58
CA PRO A 666 1.73 -30.74 -5.33
C PRO A 666 1.87 -30.16 -3.92
N GLN A 667 2.42 -30.93 -2.98
CA GLN A 667 2.72 -30.49 -1.60
C GLN A 667 4.23 -30.34 -1.41
N ALA A 668 4.63 -29.50 -0.45
CA ALA A 668 6.04 -29.38 -0.08
C ALA A 668 6.57 -30.70 0.52
N ARG A 669 7.86 -30.97 0.31
CA ARG A 669 8.50 -32.20 0.81
C ARG A 669 9.74 -31.87 1.62
N CYS A 670 9.87 -32.53 2.75
CA CYS A 670 11.06 -32.51 3.58
C CYS A 670 11.91 -33.76 3.37
N TRP A 671 13.23 -33.61 3.43
CA TRP A 671 14.21 -34.69 3.37
C TRP A 671 15.21 -34.56 4.52
N LEU A 672 15.10 -35.44 5.52
CA LEU A 672 15.93 -35.47 6.73
C LEU A 672 17.16 -36.38 6.53
N LYS A 673 18.32 -35.91 6.98
CA LYS A 673 19.64 -36.47 6.63
C LYS A 673 20.43 -36.86 7.87
N SER A 674 21.15 -37.98 7.77
CA SER A 674 21.89 -38.61 8.88
C SER A 674 23.28 -38.00 9.13
N ASN A 675 23.74 -37.14 8.23
CA ASN A 675 24.91 -36.29 8.37
C ASN A 675 24.63 -34.94 7.68
N VAL A 676 25.65 -34.10 7.46
CA VAL A 676 25.55 -32.81 6.75
C VAL A 676 26.21 -32.94 5.35
N PRO A 677 25.45 -33.20 4.27
CA PRO A 677 26.00 -33.20 2.91
C PRO A 677 26.46 -31.79 2.48
N ALA A 678 27.35 -31.72 1.50
CA ALA A 678 27.77 -30.45 0.91
C ALA A 678 26.58 -29.70 0.28
N PRO A 679 26.49 -28.36 0.43
CA PRO A 679 25.40 -27.58 -0.12
C PRO A 679 25.56 -27.35 -1.63
N VAL A 680 24.43 -27.40 -2.34
CA VAL A 680 24.29 -27.15 -3.77
C VAL A 680 23.22 -26.06 -3.97
N ALA A 681 23.50 -25.08 -4.82
CA ALA A 681 22.56 -24.00 -5.11
C ALA A 681 21.30 -24.54 -5.80
N SER A 682 20.13 -24.23 -5.26
CA SER A 682 18.87 -24.86 -5.65
C SER A 682 17.65 -24.00 -5.32
N ALA A 683 17.17 -23.22 -6.29
CA ALA A 683 16.09 -22.22 -6.12
C ALA A 683 14.70 -22.80 -5.82
N CYS A 684 14.54 -24.14 -5.81
CA CYS A 684 13.34 -24.81 -5.31
C CYS A 684 13.29 -24.91 -3.78
N CYS A 685 14.43 -24.72 -3.14
CA CYS A 685 14.78 -25.52 -1.99
C CYS A 685 15.46 -24.68 -0.90
N THR A 686 15.36 -25.16 0.33
CA THR A 686 15.89 -24.48 1.51
C THR A 686 16.40 -25.56 2.45
N SER A 687 17.64 -25.45 2.90
CA SER A 687 18.26 -26.43 3.79
C SER A 687 18.46 -25.89 5.19
N GLY A 688 18.84 -26.78 6.11
CA GLY A 688 19.46 -26.39 7.37
C GLY A 688 20.14 -27.56 8.07
N HIS A 689 20.89 -27.24 9.11
CA HIS A 689 21.70 -28.16 9.91
C HIS A 689 21.99 -27.57 11.31
#